data_AF-A0A2E8D020-F1
#
_entry.id   AF-A0A2E8D020-F1
#
_cell.length_a   1.000
_cell.length_b   1.000
_cell.length_c   1.000
_cell.angle_alpha   90.00
_cell.angle_beta   90.00
_cell.angle_gamma   90.00
#
_symmetry.space_group_name_H-M   'P 1'
#
loop_
_entity.id
_entity.type
_entity.pdbx_description
1 polymer ?
#
loop_
_entity_poly.entity_id
_entity_poly.type
_entity_poly.pdbx_seq_one_letter_code
_entity_poly.pdbx_strand_id
1 'polypeptide(L)'
;MKSHVGWALPTICLAFMVGNAHPTEMPSRGICAHRGASETHPENTLAALREAVRLGAQMIEFDVALTEDGRLVLMHDDTIDRTTNGKGAVSDWTLAELKKLAAGSWKHKNFKDERIPTLDEALAIMPENIWLNVHLKGDVELAEKVTKRIVASQRLHQSFLACGVKAAEAAKRIDSRIKICNMERQGNSLEYVKETVAMKADFIQLYTGKSVDPAHTKLLKQHGIRINFCCANEADFVRRLFEAGTEFPLVDRLNPMLKVADEMGIERLKPVYRSTAKRSITHGPFVGHITSTSVMVWARCSKPGKYHLSARSDGGGEVQTEAQSSAEHDGCVVWRLESLRPATRYQYTIESEGENPVEGDDYYFTSAPTQGLATVRLGFASCAREDEGSAAAWRQMRVADPHAVVLLGDTPYIDSTDLAVQRGRHGEFVAAAGFKELVRNRSLYATWDDHDFGSNDTDGNLKGKENSRRAFIEYRANPSYGDGKVGIYTKFRRGGVEVFLLDTRFFAATQPSPFDKDRPTLLGAEQWKWLRRELKASTAPFKVLACGMIWNGAVRPGKKDHWGTYPHERDALFEFIGNEKITGVVLVGGDIHRTRVLRYETTKQAGYDIPELITSPTHDGVINNANVPHPALVHDSGEPNTFLLMTVDTNNDPATLSAKFLNKDGRPFFETKFTEQDLE
;
A
#
# COMPACT_ATOMS: atom_id res chain seq x y z
N MET A 1 -4.24 -70.98 18.95
CA MET A 1 -3.26 -70.14 18.22
C MET A 1 -4.01 -69.43 17.10
N LYS A 2 -4.19 -68.12 17.21
CA LYS A 2 -4.94 -67.30 16.25
C LYS A 2 -3.97 -66.69 15.25
N SER A 3 -4.18 -66.91 13.95
CA SER A 3 -3.47 -66.28 12.85
C SER A 3 -4.13 -64.95 12.49
N HIS A 4 -3.35 -63.87 12.52
CA HIS A 4 -3.81 -62.51 12.23
C HIS A 4 -4.04 -62.28 10.73
N VAL A 5 -5.24 -61.78 10.40
CA VAL A 5 -5.60 -61.24 9.09
C VAL A 5 -5.12 -59.78 9.03
N GLY A 6 -4.21 -59.48 8.11
CA GLY A 6 -3.78 -58.13 7.78
C GLY A 6 -4.73 -57.48 6.78
N TRP A 7 -5.27 -56.31 7.12
CA TRP A 7 -5.98 -55.44 6.19
C TRP A 7 -5.01 -54.39 5.66
N ALA A 8 -4.70 -54.44 4.37
CA ALA A 8 -4.04 -53.37 3.65
C ALA A 8 -5.09 -52.30 3.30
N LEU A 9 -4.91 -51.08 3.83
CA LEU A 9 -5.66 -49.89 3.41
C LEU A 9 -5.04 -49.35 2.10
N PRO A 10 -5.86 -48.94 1.12
CA PRO A 10 -5.36 -48.43 -0.14
C PRO A 10 -4.77 -47.03 0.05
N THR A 11 -3.57 -46.82 -0.50
CA THR A 11 -2.91 -45.52 -0.61
C THR A 11 -3.76 -44.60 -1.50
N ILE A 12 -4.61 -43.77 -0.89
CA ILE A 12 -5.22 -42.64 -1.58
C ILE A 12 -4.12 -41.58 -1.73
N CYS A 13 -3.54 -41.49 -2.92
CA CYS A 13 -2.78 -40.31 -3.33
C CYS A 13 -3.75 -39.13 -3.41
N LEU A 14 -3.88 -38.39 -2.31
CA LEU A 14 -4.53 -37.09 -2.33
C LEU A 14 -3.60 -36.15 -3.10
N ALA A 15 -3.93 -35.88 -4.35
CA ALA A 15 -3.27 -34.85 -5.13
C ALA A 15 -3.44 -33.52 -4.36
N PHE A 16 -2.31 -32.93 -3.95
CA PHE A 16 -2.24 -31.55 -3.48
C PHE A 16 -2.83 -30.64 -4.56
N MET A 17 -4.08 -30.19 -4.39
CA MET A 17 -4.53 -29.00 -5.10
C MET A 17 -3.89 -27.80 -4.40
N VAL A 18 -2.68 -27.47 -4.85
CA VAL A 18 -2.13 -26.13 -4.71
C VAL A 18 -3.21 -25.18 -5.20
N GLY A 19 -3.73 -24.33 -4.31
CA GLY A 19 -4.53 -23.18 -4.69
C GLY A 19 -3.65 -22.17 -5.44
N ASN A 20 -3.16 -22.56 -6.61
CA ASN A 20 -2.71 -21.60 -7.60
C ASN A 20 -3.95 -20.78 -7.91
N ALA A 21 -3.92 -19.48 -7.64
CA ALA A 21 -4.73 -18.57 -8.41
C ALA A 21 -4.34 -18.81 -9.88
N HIS A 22 -5.09 -19.65 -10.58
CA HIS A 22 -4.87 -19.88 -11.99
C HIS A 22 -4.92 -18.50 -12.64
N PRO A 23 -3.85 -18.05 -13.34
CA PRO A 23 -3.89 -16.78 -14.02
C PRO A 23 -5.10 -16.79 -14.95
N THR A 24 -5.98 -15.82 -14.78
CA THR A 24 -7.22 -15.71 -15.57
C THR A 24 -6.85 -15.78 -17.05
N GLU A 25 -7.28 -16.85 -17.71
CA GLU A 25 -6.93 -17.07 -19.12
C GLU A 25 -7.58 -15.98 -19.97
N MET A 26 -6.74 -15.27 -20.72
CA MET A 26 -7.18 -14.18 -21.59
C MET A 26 -7.49 -14.72 -22.99
N PRO A 27 -8.51 -14.21 -23.68
CA PRO A 27 -8.81 -14.62 -25.05
C PRO A 27 -7.60 -14.47 -25.96
N SER A 28 -7.31 -15.49 -26.76
CA SER A 28 -6.22 -15.46 -27.75
C SER A 28 -6.63 -14.77 -29.06
N ARG A 29 -7.93 -14.73 -29.36
CA ARG A 29 -8.54 -14.05 -30.51
C ARG A 29 -10.02 -13.80 -30.25
N GLY A 30 -10.64 -12.89 -30.99
CA GLY A 30 -12.08 -12.63 -30.91
C GLY A 30 -12.48 -11.30 -31.53
N ILE A 31 -13.64 -10.79 -31.15
CA ILE A 31 -14.15 -9.49 -31.59
C ILE A 31 -13.85 -8.45 -30.52
N CYS A 32 -13.35 -7.29 -30.97
CA CYS A 32 -13.21 -6.11 -30.13
C CYS A 32 -14.41 -5.17 -30.34
N ALA A 33 -15.14 -4.88 -29.26
CA ALA A 33 -16.27 -3.96 -29.29
C ALA A 33 -15.79 -2.51 -29.24
N HIS A 34 -16.00 -1.76 -30.32
CA HIS A 34 -15.53 -0.38 -30.46
C HIS A 34 -16.39 0.59 -29.64
N ARG A 35 -15.77 1.20 -28.63
CA ARG A 35 -16.42 2.07 -27.64
C ARG A 35 -17.59 1.39 -26.92
N GLY A 36 -17.50 0.07 -26.74
CA GLY A 36 -18.59 -0.82 -26.30
C GLY A 36 -19.51 -1.27 -27.45
N ALA A 37 -20.77 -1.61 -27.14
CA ALA A 37 -21.77 -1.99 -28.16
C ALA A 37 -22.36 -0.76 -28.88
N SER A 38 -21.51 0.04 -29.52
CA SER A 38 -21.81 1.40 -30.01
C SER A 38 -22.85 1.46 -31.14
N GLU A 39 -23.12 0.38 -31.88
CA GLU A 39 -24.22 0.30 -32.83
C GLU A 39 -25.59 0.47 -32.12
N THR A 40 -25.78 -0.18 -30.98
CA THR A 40 -27.09 -0.25 -30.28
C THR A 40 -27.17 0.62 -29.04
N HIS A 41 -26.04 0.94 -28.40
CA HIS A 41 -25.94 1.70 -27.16
C HIS A 41 -25.11 2.98 -27.38
N PRO A 42 -25.28 4.03 -26.54
CA PRO A 42 -24.46 5.24 -26.65
C PRO A 42 -23.00 4.91 -26.35
N GLU A 43 -22.10 5.22 -27.28
CA GLU A 43 -20.68 4.92 -27.18
C GLU A 43 -20.04 5.44 -25.87
N ASN A 44 -19.01 4.75 -25.38
CA ASN A 44 -18.24 5.15 -24.18
C ASN A 44 -19.10 5.34 -22.90
N THR A 45 -20.28 4.71 -22.82
CA THR A 45 -21.14 4.68 -21.61
C THR A 45 -21.09 3.34 -20.89
N LEU A 46 -21.48 3.31 -19.60
CA LEU A 46 -21.56 2.04 -18.85
C LEU A 46 -22.57 1.08 -19.49
N ALA A 47 -23.65 1.57 -20.08
CA ALA A 47 -24.60 0.73 -20.80
C ALA A 47 -23.97 0.04 -22.02
N ALA A 48 -23.20 0.76 -22.85
CA ALA A 48 -22.53 0.16 -24.01
C ALA A 48 -21.47 -0.87 -23.60
N LEU A 49 -20.73 -0.61 -22.53
CA LEU A 49 -19.74 -1.55 -22.00
C LEU A 49 -20.40 -2.82 -21.44
N ARG A 50 -21.47 -2.68 -20.63
CA ARG A 50 -22.23 -3.82 -20.10
C ARG A 50 -22.83 -4.66 -21.21
N GLU A 51 -23.36 -4.03 -22.25
CA GLU A 51 -23.92 -4.78 -23.38
C GLU A 51 -22.84 -5.55 -24.15
N ALA A 52 -21.66 -4.96 -24.36
CA ALA A 52 -20.56 -5.66 -25.02
C ALA A 52 -20.13 -6.92 -24.24
N VAL A 53 -20.04 -6.82 -22.91
CA VAL A 53 -19.80 -7.97 -22.03
C VAL A 53 -20.93 -9.00 -22.13
N ARG A 54 -22.19 -8.56 -22.06
CA ARG A 54 -23.37 -9.44 -22.13
C ARG A 54 -23.44 -10.21 -23.44
N LEU A 55 -23.07 -9.59 -24.55
CA LEU A 55 -23.03 -10.22 -25.87
C LEU A 55 -21.86 -11.22 -26.02
N GLY A 56 -20.83 -11.11 -25.17
CA GLY A 56 -19.69 -12.02 -25.13
C GLY A 56 -18.50 -11.56 -25.96
N ALA A 57 -18.28 -10.25 -26.10
CA ALA A 57 -17.08 -9.71 -26.73
C ALA A 57 -15.81 -10.15 -25.97
N GLN A 58 -14.74 -10.48 -26.69
CA GLN A 58 -13.46 -10.91 -26.11
C GLN A 58 -12.53 -9.74 -25.77
N MET A 59 -12.79 -8.57 -26.37
CA MET A 59 -12.10 -7.33 -26.09
C MET A 59 -13.10 -6.17 -26.16
N ILE A 60 -12.89 -5.15 -25.34
CA ILE A 60 -13.62 -3.88 -25.43
C ILE A 60 -12.60 -2.77 -25.57
N GLU A 61 -12.86 -1.88 -26.52
CA GLU A 61 -12.16 -0.62 -26.66
C GLU A 61 -13.01 0.50 -26.05
N PHE A 62 -12.33 1.45 -25.40
CA PHE A 62 -12.91 2.70 -24.95
C PHE A 62 -11.83 3.78 -24.86
N ASP A 63 -12.26 5.02 -24.99
CA ASP A 63 -11.38 6.18 -25.04
C ASP A 63 -11.33 6.90 -23.70
N VAL A 64 -10.15 7.38 -23.29
CA VAL A 64 -9.97 8.11 -22.04
C VAL A 64 -9.43 9.50 -22.31
N ALA A 65 -10.04 10.49 -21.65
CA ALA A 65 -9.66 11.90 -21.70
C ALA A 65 -9.49 12.49 -20.28
N LEU A 66 -8.81 13.64 -20.20
CA LEU A 66 -8.66 14.42 -18.97
C LEU A 66 -9.71 15.53 -18.88
N THR A 67 -10.26 15.72 -17.69
CA THR A 67 -11.09 16.87 -17.30
C THR A 67 -10.23 18.04 -16.84
N GLU A 68 -10.85 19.23 -16.65
CA GLU A 68 -10.19 20.42 -16.11
C GLU A 68 -9.52 20.14 -14.75
N ASP A 69 -10.22 19.44 -13.86
CA ASP A 69 -9.74 19.03 -12.53
C ASP A 69 -8.85 17.77 -12.57
N GLY A 70 -8.36 17.39 -13.75
CA GLY A 70 -7.37 16.34 -13.96
C GLY A 70 -7.87 14.91 -13.72
N ARG A 71 -9.19 14.69 -13.77
CA ARG A 71 -9.85 13.37 -13.60
C ARG A 71 -9.95 12.64 -14.94
N LEU A 72 -10.06 11.31 -14.88
CA LEU A 72 -10.11 10.43 -16.05
C LEU A 72 -11.56 10.07 -16.39
N VAL A 73 -12.00 10.46 -17.58
CA VAL A 73 -13.36 10.19 -18.09
C VAL A 73 -13.32 9.44 -19.42
N LEU A 74 -14.39 8.70 -19.72
CA LEU A 74 -14.54 8.01 -20.99
C LEU A 74 -15.16 8.96 -22.03
N MET A 75 -14.37 9.35 -23.02
CA MET A 75 -14.81 10.23 -24.11
C MET A 75 -13.92 10.07 -25.34
N HIS A 76 -14.54 9.94 -26.51
CA HIS A 76 -13.81 9.79 -27.78
C HIS A 76 -13.38 11.12 -28.38
N ASP A 77 -14.31 12.08 -28.45
CA ASP A 77 -14.10 13.34 -29.14
C ASP A 77 -13.41 14.34 -28.20
N ASP A 78 -12.69 15.31 -28.76
CA ASP A 78 -12.10 16.40 -27.99
C ASP A 78 -13.17 17.32 -27.34
N THR A 79 -14.39 17.29 -27.90
CA THR A 79 -15.55 18.03 -27.41
C THR A 79 -16.71 17.13 -26.99
N ILE A 80 -17.57 17.63 -26.11
CA ILE A 80 -18.74 16.90 -25.60
C ILE A 80 -20.00 17.07 -26.47
N ASP A 81 -19.92 17.83 -27.56
CA ASP A 81 -21.05 18.32 -28.35
C ASP A 81 -21.88 17.20 -29.01
N ARG A 82 -21.22 16.16 -29.54
CA ARG A 82 -21.88 15.12 -30.34
C ARG A 82 -22.64 14.12 -29.49
N THR A 83 -22.10 13.77 -28.32
CA THR A 83 -22.54 12.63 -27.50
C THR A 83 -23.20 13.05 -26.19
N THR A 84 -23.39 14.35 -25.96
CA THR A 84 -24.01 14.86 -24.73
C THR A 84 -24.97 16.02 -25.01
N ASN A 85 -25.59 16.55 -23.96
CA ASN A 85 -26.38 17.78 -24.03
C ASN A 85 -25.58 19.05 -23.64
N GLY A 86 -24.27 18.95 -23.46
CA GLY A 86 -23.36 20.08 -23.23
C GLY A 86 -22.62 20.50 -24.51
N LYS A 87 -21.73 21.49 -24.41
CA LYS A 87 -20.86 21.95 -25.49
C LYS A 87 -19.48 22.38 -24.97
N GLY A 88 -18.46 22.29 -25.82
CA GLY A 88 -17.10 22.72 -25.53
C GLY A 88 -16.11 21.56 -25.38
N ALA A 89 -14.84 21.88 -25.13
CA ALA A 89 -13.79 20.88 -24.97
C ALA A 89 -13.96 20.12 -23.64
N VAL A 90 -13.65 18.83 -23.61
CA VAL A 90 -13.73 18.02 -22.37
C VAL A 90 -12.83 18.60 -21.27
N SER A 91 -11.69 19.17 -21.65
CA SER A 91 -10.71 19.80 -20.77
C SER A 91 -11.19 21.09 -20.10
N ASP A 92 -12.30 21.68 -20.55
CA ASP A 92 -12.85 22.92 -20.01
C ASP A 92 -13.90 22.67 -18.90
N TRP A 93 -14.12 21.41 -18.53
CA TRP A 93 -15.14 21.03 -17.56
C TRP A 93 -14.55 20.19 -16.44
N THR A 94 -15.02 20.44 -15.21
CA THR A 94 -14.72 19.56 -14.07
C THR A 94 -15.54 18.26 -14.16
N LEU A 95 -15.05 17.19 -13.51
CA LEU A 95 -15.79 15.94 -13.42
C LEU A 95 -17.21 16.13 -12.85
N ALA A 96 -17.35 16.97 -11.82
CA ALA A 96 -18.63 17.21 -11.15
C ALA A 96 -19.66 17.84 -12.09
N GLU A 97 -19.22 18.67 -13.04
CA GLU A 97 -20.10 19.28 -14.03
C GLU A 97 -20.42 18.31 -15.18
N LEU A 98 -19.41 17.60 -15.70
CA LEU A 98 -19.60 16.56 -16.72
C LEU A 98 -20.61 15.49 -16.27
N LYS A 99 -20.60 15.12 -14.99
CA LYS A 99 -21.56 14.16 -14.41
C LYS A 99 -23.02 14.62 -14.41
N LYS A 100 -23.29 15.90 -14.66
CA LYS A 100 -24.66 16.43 -14.80
C LYS A 100 -25.21 16.26 -16.22
N LEU A 101 -24.35 16.01 -17.20
CA LEU A 101 -24.73 15.92 -18.61
C LEU A 101 -25.27 14.53 -18.98
N ALA A 102 -26.29 14.51 -19.83
CA ALA A 102 -26.88 13.27 -20.33
C ALA A 102 -26.06 12.75 -21.52
N ALA A 103 -25.42 11.60 -21.36
CA ALA A 103 -24.51 11.02 -22.37
C ALA A 103 -25.18 9.98 -23.30
N GLY A 104 -26.47 9.70 -23.10
CA GLY A 104 -27.19 8.66 -23.84
C GLY A 104 -28.40 9.11 -24.67
N SER A 105 -28.97 10.28 -24.37
CA SER A 105 -30.22 10.75 -24.99
C SER A 105 -30.13 10.91 -26.52
N TRP A 106 -28.96 11.26 -27.04
CA TRP A 106 -28.71 11.41 -28.48
C TRP A 106 -28.84 10.09 -29.24
N LYS A 107 -28.59 8.95 -28.57
CA LYS A 107 -28.68 7.62 -29.18
C LYS A 107 -30.12 7.11 -29.17
N HIS A 108 -30.75 7.15 -28.00
CA HIS A 108 -32.16 6.76 -27.83
C HIS A 108 -32.68 7.23 -26.48
N LYS A 109 -33.97 7.56 -26.39
CA LYS A 109 -34.63 8.03 -25.15
C LYS A 109 -34.50 7.08 -23.95
N ASN A 110 -34.26 5.79 -24.19
CA ASN A 110 -34.09 4.78 -23.13
C ASN A 110 -32.77 4.96 -22.36
N PHE A 111 -31.81 5.71 -22.91
CA PHE A 111 -30.52 5.97 -22.27
C PHE A 111 -30.42 7.38 -21.67
N LYS A 112 -31.55 8.03 -21.40
CA LYS A 112 -31.60 9.39 -20.83
C LYS A 112 -30.86 9.53 -19.49
N ASP A 113 -30.73 8.42 -18.76
CA ASP A 113 -30.11 8.37 -17.44
C ASP A 113 -28.61 8.03 -17.51
N GLU A 114 -28.08 7.72 -18.70
CA GLU A 114 -26.63 7.53 -18.88
C GLU A 114 -25.89 8.86 -18.68
N ARG A 115 -24.72 8.76 -18.06
CA ARG A 115 -23.78 9.85 -17.78
C ARG A 115 -22.42 9.49 -18.35
N ILE A 116 -21.56 10.50 -18.51
CA ILE A 116 -20.16 10.29 -18.88
C ILE A 116 -19.49 9.45 -17.76
N PRO A 117 -18.98 8.24 -18.05
CA PRO A 117 -18.31 7.42 -17.05
C PRO A 117 -16.91 7.95 -16.75
N THR A 118 -16.44 7.67 -15.54
CA THR A 118 -15.03 7.70 -15.18
C THR A 118 -14.36 6.39 -15.58
N LEU A 119 -13.03 6.41 -15.72
CA LEU A 119 -12.26 5.17 -15.89
C LEU A 119 -12.52 4.17 -14.75
N ASP A 120 -12.70 4.66 -13.53
CA ASP A 120 -12.94 3.84 -12.34
C ASP A 120 -14.25 3.06 -12.41
N GLU A 121 -15.32 3.74 -12.79
CA GLU A 121 -16.63 3.09 -12.98
C GLU A 121 -16.58 2.07 -14.11
N ALA A 122 -15.86 2.36 -15.19
CA ALA A 122 -15.66 1.40 -16.27
C ALA A 122 -14.89 0.17 -15.79
N LEU A 123 -13.73 0.34 -15.14
CA LEU A 123 -12.92 -0.78 -14.63
C LEU A 123 -13.65 -1.61 -13.55
N ALA A 124 -14.53 -0.98 -12.77
CA ALA A 124 -15.31 -1.67 -11.74
C ALA A 124 -16.31 -2.69 -12.30
N ILE A 125 -16.87 -2.43 -13.49
CA ILE A 125 -17.86 -3.32 -14.12
C ILE A 125 -17.25 -4.39 -15.04
N MET A 126 -15.93 -4.35 -15.28
CA MET A 126 -15.29 -5.25 -16.23
C MET A 126 -15.03 -6.65 -15.64
N PRO A 127 -15.31 -7.74 -16.38
CA PRO A 127 -14.80 -9.07 -16.09
C PRO A 127 -13.27 -9.08 -15.97
N GLU A 128 -12.71 -10.05 -15.27
CA GLU A 128 -11.26 -10.26 -15.17
C GLU A 128 -10.65 -10.94 -16.41
N ASN A 129 -11.48 -11.54 -17.27
CA ASN A 129 -11.05 -12.28 -18.46
C ASN A 129 -11.36 -11.59 -19.80
N ILE A 130 -11.55 -10.27 -19.82
CA ILE A 130 -11.78 -9.50 -21.05
C ILE A 130 -10.64 -8.52 -21.31
N TRP A 131 -10.14 -8.46 -22.54
CA TRP A 131 -9.12 -7.48 -22.90
C TRP A 131 -9.70 -6.06 -22.88
N LEU A 132 -8.96 -5.12 -22.29
CA LEU A 132 -9.30 -3.70 -22.24
C LEU A 132 -8.31 -2.92 -23.11
N ASN A 133 -8.77 -2.52 -24.29
CA ASN A 133 -8.06 -1.63 -25.21
C ASN A 133 -8.33 -0.18 -24.78
N VAL A 134 -7.41 0.41 -24.00
CA VAL A 134 -7.59 1.75 -23.44
C VAL A 134 -6.95 2.77 -24.37
N HIS A 135 -7.78 3.46 -25.15
CA HIS A 135 -7.33 4.44 -26.14
C HIS A 135 -7.13 5.81 -25.48
N LEU A 136 -5.93 6.38 -25.60
CA LEU A 136 -5.60 7.66 -24.97
C LEU A 136 -5.92 8.83 -25.92
N LYS A 137 -6.72 9.80 -25.46
CA LYS A 137 -6.96 11.10 -26.14
C LYS A 137 -6.02 12.19 -25.63
N GLY A 138 -4.75 11.85 -25.50
CA GLY A 138 -3.73 12.73 -24.96
C GLY A 138 -2.38 12.01 -24.83
N ASP A 139 -1.36 12.78 -24.43
CA ASP A 139 0.02 12.33 -24.43
C ASP A 139 0.49 11.84 -23.03
N VAL A 140 1.55 12.46 -22.52
CA VAL A 140 2.33 11.98 -21.36
C VAL A 140 1.54 11.98 -20.07
N GLU A 141 0.90 13.10 -19.71
CA GLU A 141 0.18 13.22 -18.43
C GLU A 141 -0.97 12.21 -18.33
N LEU A 142 -1.76 12.09 -19.39
CA LEU A 142 -2.87 11.14 -19.46
C LEU A 142 -2.36 9.71 -19.33
N ALA A 143 -1.28 9.34 -20.05
CA ALA A 143 -0.69 8.01 -19.98
C ALA A 143 -0.22 7.65 -18.56
N GLU A 144 0.43 8.58 -17.86
CA GLU A 144 0.89 8.36 -16.48
C GLU A 144 -0.29 8.15 -15.52
N LYS A 145 -1.32 9.00 -15.60
CA LYS A 145 -2.52 8.90 -14.75
C LYS A 145 -3.31 7.61 -15.00
N VAL A 146 -3.53 7.26 -16.26
CA VAL A 146 -4.23 6.01 -16.64
C VAL A 146 -3.43 4.79 -16.16
N THR A 147 -2.11 4.79 -16.33
CA THR A 147 -1.26 3.68 -15.87
C THR A 147 -1.34 3.51 -14.35
N LYS A 148 -1.15 4.61 -13.58
CA LYS A 148 -1.30 4.59 -12.12
C LYS A 148 -2.65 4.01 -11.71
N ARG A 149 -3.73 4.38 -12.42
CA ARG A 149 -5.07 3.90 -12.08
C ARG A 149 -5.30 2.42 -12.40
N ILE A 150 -4.80 1.94 -13.54
CA ILE A 150 -4.84 0.52 -13.92
C ILE A 150 -4.07 -0.35 -12.91
N VAL A 151 -2.89 0.13 -12.46
CA VAL A 151 -2.11 -0.54 -11.41
C VAL A 151 -2.90 -0.61 -10.10
N ALA A 152 -3.43 0.53 -9.64
CA ALA A 152 -4.20 0.62 -8.39
C ALA A 152 -5.46 -0.26 -8.42
N SER A 153 -6.08 -0.42 -9.59
CA SER A 153 -7.28 -1.24 -9.79
C SER A 153 -6.97 -2.73 -10.01
N GLN A 154 -5.69 -3.11 -10.02
CA GLN A 154 -5.20 -4.47 -10.28
C GLN A 154 -5.72 -5.02 -11.63
N ARG A 155 -5.63 -4.20 -12.68
CA ARG A 155 -6.08 -4.55 -14.05
C ARG A 155 -4.95 -4.68 -15.06
N LEU A 156 -3.69 -4.66 -14.63
CA LEU A 156 -2.50 -4.76 -15.49
C LEU A 156 -2.48 -6.01 -16.38
N HIS A 157 -3.07 -7.12 -15.92
CA HIS A 157 -3.05 -8.37 -16.70
C HIS A 157 -3.87 -8.27 -17.98
N GLN A 158 -4.98 -7.54 -17.95
CA GLN A 158 -5.98 -7.46 -19.02
C GLN A 158 -6.02 -6.11 -19.76
N SER A 159 -5.30 -5.08 -19.30
CA SER A 159 -5.28 -3.76 -19.92
C SER A 159 -4.05 -3.52 -20.78
N PHE A 160 -4.23 -2.79 -21.87
CA PHE A 160 -3.16 -2.21 -22.67
C PHE A 160 -3.53 -0.80 -23.13
N LEU A 161 -2.53 0.05 -23.33
CA LEU A 161 -2.72 1.44 -23.77
C LEU A 161 -2.50 1.53 -25.27
N ALA A 162 -3.51 1.97 -26.01
CA ALA A 162 -3.38 2.37 -27.41
C ALA A 162 -2.95 3.84 -27.47
N CYS A 163 -1.67 4.06 -27.78
CA CYS A 163 -1.06 5.39 -27.77
C CYS A 163 0.20 5.46 -28.65
N GLY A 164 0.65 6.70 -28.93
CA GLY A 164 1.93 6.96 -29.61
C GLY A 164 3.15 6.74 -28.72
N VAL A 165 4.34 6.81 -29.31
CA VAL A 165 5.61 6.43 -28.65
C VAL A 165 5.86 7.19 -27.35
N LYS A 166 5.65 8.52 -27.33
CA LYS A 166 5.91 9.35 -26.13
C LYS A 166 5.04 8.96 -24.93
N ALA A 167 3.75 8.70 -25.18
CA ALA A 167 2.81 8.27 -24.15
C ALA A 167 3.15 6.85 -23.66
N ALA A 168 3.57 5.95 -24.55
CA ALA A 168 4.00 4.60 -24.19
C ALA A 168 5.24 4.61 -23.28
N GLU A 169 6.24 5.43 -23.60
CA GLU A 169 7.43 5.61 -22.74
C GLU A 169 7.05 6.13 -21.35
N ALA A 170 6.12 7.10 -21.28
CA ALA A 170 5.63 7.63 -20.02
C ALA A 170 4.92 6.57 -19.17
N ALA A 171 4.03 5.80 -19.78
CA ALA A 171 3.36 4.69 -19.12
C ALA A 171 4.37 3.65 -18.58
N LYS A 172 5.37 3.27 -19.38
CA LYS A 172 6.40 2.30 -18.99
C LYS A 172 7.30 2.79 -17.85
N ARG A 173 7.50 4.11 -17.69
CA ARG A 173 8.20 4.68 -16.51
C ARG A 173 7.40 4.53 -15.22
N ILE A 174 6.07 4.58 -15.30
CA ILE A 174 5.19 4.35 -14.14
C ILE A 174 5.18 2.87 -13.76
N ASP A 175 4.93 1.99 -14.73
CA ASP A 175 5.01 0.54 -14.51
C ASP A 175 5.45 -0.15 -15.81
N SER A 176 6.64 -0.74 -15.80
CA SER A 176 7.22 -1.40 -16.98
C SER A 176 6.38 -2.57 -17.53
N ARG A 177 5.45 -3.10 -16.73
CA ARG A 177 4.57 -4.24 -17.10
C ARG A 177 3.33 -3.81 -17.88
N ILE A 178 2.98 -2.53 -17.94
CA ILE A 178 1.81 -2.07 -18.71
C ILE A 178 1.97 -2.43 -20.18
N LYS A 179 0.95 -3.03 -20.79
CA LYS A 179 1.01 -3.45 -22.20
C LYS A 179 0.74 -2.28 -23.13
N ILE A 180 1.38 -2.27 -24.28
CA ILE A 180 1.27 -1.17 -25.26
C ILE A 180 0.70 -1.69 -26.58
N CYS A 181 -0.29 -0.98 -27.12
CA CYS A 181 -0.73 -1.07 -28.50
C CYS A 181 -0.16 0.10 -29.28
N ASN A 182 0.68 -0.19 -30.27
CA ASN A 182 1.28 0.85 -31.11
C ASN A 182 0.17 1.53 -31.93
N MET A 183 0.17 2.88 -31.88
CA MET A 183 -0.73 3.76 -32.63
C MET A 183 0.05 4.83 -33.43
N GLU A 184 1.38 4.77 -33.47
CA GLU A 184 2.24 5.79 -34.13
C GLU A 184 1.90 5.95 -35.63
N ARG A 185 1.49 4.85 -36.23
CA ARG A 185 0.89 4.80 -37.57
C ARG A 185 -0.28 3.85 -37.50
N GLN A 186 -1.02 3.73 -38.59
CA GLN A 186 -2.09 2.73 -38.64
C GLN A 186 -2.22 2.03 -40.01
N GLY A 187 -1.50 2.48 -41.04
CA GLY A 187 -1.49 1.81 -42.33
C GLY A 187 -0.85 0.42 -42.28
N ASN A 188 -1.36 -0.51 -43.09
CA ASN A 188 -0.79 -1.85 -43.22
C ASN A 188 0.47 -1.85 -44.11
N SER A 189 1.61 -1.44 -43.54
CA SER A 189 2.93 -1.43 -44.20
C SER A 189 3.96 -2.26 -43.44
N LEU A 190 4.94 -2.82 -44.17
CA LEU A 190 6.05 -3.56 -43.56
C LEU A 190 6.90 -2.67 -42.65
N GLU A 191 7.02 -1.39 -42.97
CA GLU A 191 7.70 -0.40 -42.14
C GLU A 191 7.06 -0.32 -40.75
N TYR A 192 5.74 -0.15 -40.69
CA TYR A 192 5.02 -0.03 -39.43
C TYR A 192 5.08 -1.31 -38.59
N VAL A 193 5.04 -2.48 -39.25
CA VAL A 193 5.28 -3.77 -38.60
C VAL A 193 6.66 -3.83 -37.96
N LYS A 194 7.71 -3.43 -38.67
CA LYS A 194 9.09 -3.44 -38.17
C LYS A 194 9.29 -2.45 -37.01
N GLU A 195 8.70 -1.26 -37.10
CA GLU A 195 8.72 -0.26 -36.01
C GLU A 195 8.07 -0.83 -34.74
N THR A 196 6.93 -1.48 -34.88
CA THR A 196 6.20 -2.11 -33.76
C THR A 196 7.02 -3.24 -33.12
N VAL A 197 7.69 -4.07 -33.93
CA VAL A 197 8.60 -5.11 -33.43
C VAL A 197 9.78 -4.49 -32.68
N ALA A 198 10.39 -3.42 -33.21
CA ALA A 198 11.49 -2.73 -32.55
C ALA A 198 11.06 -2.10 -31.20
N MET A 199 9.83 -1.58 -31.13
CA MET A 199 9.23 -1.05 -29.90
C MET A 199 8.97 -2.11 -28.83
N LYS A 200 8.97 -3.40 -29.22
CA LYS A 200 8.52 -4.53 -28.37
C LYS A 200 7.11 -4.29 -27.82
N ALA A 201 6.23 -3.74 -28.65
CA ALA A 201 4.83 -3.54 -28.30
C ALA A 201 4.12 -4.89 -28.15
N ASP A 202 3.06 -4.93 -27.35
CA ASP A 202 2.25 -6.12 -27.13
C ASP A 202 1.14 -6.27 -28.19
N PHE A 203 0.67 -5.14 -28.70
CA PHE A 203 -0.37 -5.04 -29.72
C PHE A 203 0.02 -4.03 -30.81
N ILE A 204 -0.60 -4.17 -31.98
CA ILE A 204 -0.56 -3.18 -33.07
C ILE A 204 -1.98 -2.88 -33.53
N GLN A 205 -2.30 -1.61 -33.70
CA GLN A 205 -3.56 -1.19 -34.31
C GLN A 205 -3.33 -0.88 -35.79
N LEU A 206 -3.99 -1.66 -36.64
CA LEU A 206 -4.13 -1.36 -38.06
C LEU A 206 -5.45 -0.62 -38.31
N TYR A 207 -5.43 0.34 -39.22
CA TYR A 207 -6.56 1.12 -39.71
C TYR A 207 -6.27 1.49 -41.16
N THR A 208 -7.27 1.36 -42.03
CA THR A 208 -7.21 1.51 -43.51
C THR A 208 -6.64 0.29 -44.28
N GLY A 209 -7.25 0.00 -45.44
CA GLY A 209 -6.95 -1.14 -46.31
C GLY A 209 -8.12 -2.12 -46.47
N LYS A 210 -8.14 -2.90 -47.56
CA LYS A 210 -9.17 -3.95 -47.82
C LYS A 210 -8.72 -5.35 -47.39
N SER A 211 -7.49 -5.49 -46.90
CA SER A 211 -6.87 -6.74 -46.47
C SER A 211 -5.67 -6.48 -45.56
N VAL A 212 -5.29 -7.49 -44.79
CA VAL A 212 -4.00 -7.56 -44.07
C VAL A 212 -3.11 -8.56 -44.81
N ASP A 213 -1.82 -8.24 -44.96
CA ASP A 213 -0.87 -9.15 -45.61
C ASP A 213 -0.53 -10.30 -44.62
N PRO A 214 -0.77 -11.57 -44.98
CA PRO A 214 -0.44 -12.70 -44.11
C PRO A 214 1.06 -12.78 -43.73
N ALA A 215 1.97 -12.23 -44.54
CA ALA A 215 3.38 -12.14 -44.19
C ALA A 215 3.61 -11.17 -43.02
N HIS A 216 2.88 -10.05 -42.97
CA HIS A 216 2.93 -9.10 -41.87
C HIS A 216 2.39 -9.71 -40.58
N THR A 217 1.23 -10.39 -40.64
CA THR A 217 0.64 -11.02 -39.45
C THR A 217 1.53 -12.13 -38.90
N LYS A 218 2.15 -12.93 -39.77
CA LYS A 218 3.12 -13.95 -39.37
C LYS A 218 4.32 -13.34 -38.65
N LEU A 219 4.88 -12.25 -39.17
CA LEU A 219 6.03 -11.56 -38.57
C LEU A 219 5.69 -11.00 -37.17
N LEU A 220 4.53 -10.38 -37.02
CA LEU A 220 4.05 -9.86 -35.73
C LEU A 220 3.88 -10.99 -34.70
N LYS A 221 3.24 -12.10 -35.10
CA LYS A 221 3.03 -13.27 -34.23
C LYS A 221 4.33 -13.95 -33.79
N GLN A 222 5.34 -14.02 -34.67
CA GLN A 222 6.66 -14.54 -34.31
C GLN A 222 7.33 -13.74 -33.18
N HIS A 223 6.94 -12.48 -32.98
CA HIS A 223 7.43 -11.61 -31.92
C HIS A 223 6.43 -11.46 -30.77
N GLY A 224 5.35 -12.25 -30.75
CA GLY A 224 4.33 -12.22 -29.69
C GLY A 224 3.40 -11.00 -29.74
N ILE A 225 3.36 -10.28 -30.86
CA ILE A 225 2.58 -9.05 -31.03
C ILE A 225 1.20 -9.40 -31.57
N ARG A 226 0.16 -8.97 -30.87
CA ARG A 226 -1.23 -9.21 -31.25
C ARG A 226 -1.78 -8.12 -32.16
N ILE A 227 -2.73 -8.50 -33.01
CA ILE A 227 -3.18 -7.62 -34.10
C ILE A 227 -4.63 -7.17 -33.87
N ASN A 228 -4.80 -5.86 -33.72
CA ASN A 228 -6.10 -5.19 -33.77
C ASN A 228 -6.31 -4.58 -35.16
N PHE A 229 -7.50 -4.70 -35.74
CA PHE A 229 -7.84 -4.02 -36.99
C PHE A 229 -9.11 -3.19 -36.81
N CYS A 230 -9.01 -1.87 -36.96
CA CYS A 230 -10.15 -1.00 -36.67
C CYS A 230 -11.22 -1.08 -37.75
N CYS A 231 -12.44 -0.97 -37.27
CA CYS A 231 -13.57 -0.46 -38.00
C CYS A 231 -14.07 -1.46 -39.08
N ALA A 232 -14.02 -2.77 -38.77
CA ALA A 232 -14.40 -3.85 -39.68
C ALA A 232 -15.87 -4.29 -39.48
N ASN A 233 -16.80 -3.67 -40.19
CA ASN A 233 -18.24 -3.85 -39.98
C ASN A 233 -18.96 -4.74 -41.01
N GLU A 234 -18.20 -5.39 -41.90
CA GLU A 234 -18.70 -6.28 -42.95
C GLU A 234 -18.29 -7.74 -42.67
N ALA A 235 -19.26 -8.66 -42.73
CA ALA A 235 -19.04 -10.06 -42.33
C ALA A 235 -17.92 -10.74 -43.13
N ASP A 236 -17.94 -10.60 -44.45
CA ASP A 236 -16.90 -11.17 -45.32
C ASP A 236 -15.53 -10.54 -45.07
N PHE A 237 -15.50 -9.28 -44.65
CA PHE A 237 -14.23 -8.62 -44.34
C PHE A 237 -13.66 -9.13 -43.01
N VAL A 238 -14.49 -9.29 -41.99
CA VAL A 238 -14.09 -9.88 -40.70
C VAL A 238 -13.56 -11.31 -40.89
N ARG A 239 -14.21 -12.14 -41.74
CA ARG A 239 -13.68 -13.47 -42.09
C ARG A 239 -12.29 -13.39 -42.70
N ARG A 240 -12.11 -12.52 -43.72
CA ARG A 240 -10.81 -12.34 -44.36
C ARG A 240 -9.73 -11.84 -43.40
N LEU A 241 -10.07 -10.99 -42.43
CA LEU A 241 -9.13 -10.54 -41.41
C LEU A 241 -8.68 -11.70 -40.51
N PHE A 242 -9.62 -12.52 -40.06
CA PHE A 242 -9.30 -13.72 -39.28
C PHE A 242 -8.45 -14.72 -40.06
N GLU A 243 -8.77 -14.97 -41.33
CA GLU A 243 -7.99 -15.84 -42.23
C GLU A 243 -6.58 -15.29 -42.48
N ALA A 244 -6.45 -13.98 -42.63
CA ALA A 244 -5.16 -13.29 -42.75
C ALA A 244 -4.35 -13.29 -41.45
N GLY A 245 -4.95 -13.69 -40.32
CA GLY A 245 -4.27 -13.83 -39.04
C GLY A 245 -4.48 -12.70 -38.05
N THR A 246 -5.37 -11.73 -38.32
CA THR A 246 -5.79 -10.74 -37.32
C THR A 246 -6.46 -11.42 -36.14
N GLU A 247 -6.08 -11.07 -34.91
CA GLU A 247 -6.66 -11.68 -33.70
C GLU A 247 -7.92 -10.95 -33.23
N PHE A 248 -7.95 -9.61 -33.35
CA PHE A 248 -9.04 -8.79 -32.85
C PHE A 248 -9.52 -7.74 -33.87
N PRO A 249 -10.43 -8.12 -34.80
CA PRO A 249 -11.21 -7.14 -35.54
C PRO A 249 -12.04 -6.28 -34.57
N LEU A 250 -11.83 -4.97 -34.63
CA LEU A 250 -12.53 -3.95 -33.86
C LEU A 250 -13.72 -3.45 -34.67
N VAL A 251 -14.93 -3.52 -34.08
CA VAL A 251 -16.19 -3.41 -34.83
C VAL A 251 -17.21 -2.55 -34.07
N ASP A 252 -18.00 -1.78 -34.82
CA ASP A 252 -19.18 -1.07 -34.29
C ASP A 252 -20.39 -2.01 -34.25
N ARG A 253 -20.55 -2.82 -35.31
CA ARG A 253 -21.65 -3.78 -35.50
C ARG A 253 -21.41 -5.08 -34.75
N LEU A 254 -21.35 -4.98 -33.42
CA LEU A 254 -20.88 -6.06 -32.54
C LEU A 254 -21.67 -7.37 -32.70
N ASN A 255 -22.99 -7.34 -32.61
CA ASN A 255 -23.80 -8.56 -32.59
C ASN A 255 -23.73 -9.35 -33.92
N PRO A 256 -23.83 -8.72 -35.11
CA PRO A 256 -23.56 -9.41 -36.38
C PRO A 256 -22.15 -10.00 -36.47
N MET A 257 -21.12 -9.28 -36.03
CA MET A 257 -19.72 -9.76 -36.15
C MET A 257 -19.39 -10.87 -35.15
N LEU A 258 -20.04 -10.91 -33.99
CA LEU A 258 -19.96 -12.05 -33.07
C LEU A 258 -20.53 -13.32 -33.70
N LYS A 259 -21.59 -13.25 -34.53
CA LYS A 259 -22.09 -14.43 -35.26
C LYS A 259 -21.05 -14.96 -36.26
N VAL A 260 -20.31 -14.07 -36.92
CA VAL A 260 -19.19 -14.46 -37.79
C VAL A 260 -18.12 -15.18 -36.99
N ALA A 261 -17.79 -14.69 -35.79
CA ALA A 261 -16.85 -15.35 -34.89
C ALA A 261 -17.36 -16.73 -34.43
N ASP A 262 -18.65 -16.85 -34.09
CA ASP A 262 -19.30 -18.12 -33.73
C ASP A 262 -19.15 -19.15 -34.87
N GLU A 263 -19.45 -18.76 -36.11
CA GLU A 263 -19.31 -19.62 -37.30
C GLU A 263 -17.87 -20.03 -37.60
N MET A 264 -16.90 -19.23 -37.15
CA MET A 264 -15.46 -19.53 -37.25
C MET A 264 -14.92 -20.30 -36.03
N GLY A 265 -15.79 -20.77 -35.13
CA GLY A 265 -15.41 -21.55 -33.96
C GLY A 265 -14.73 -20.76 -32.84
N ILE A 266 -14.91 -19.43 -32.82
CA ILE A 266 -14.40 -18.58 -31.75
C ILE A 266 -15.51 -18.44 -30.70
N GLU A 267 -15.31 -19.07 -29.54
CA GLU A 267 -16.31 -19.01 -28.47
C GLU A 267 -16.50 -17.59 -27.93
N ARG A 268 -17.77 -17.23 -27.68
CA ARG A 268 -18.13 -16.02 -26.95
C ARG A 268 -17.51 -16.01 -25.56
N LEU A 269 -17.09 -14.83 -25.12
CA LEU A 269 -16.57 -14.66 -23.77
C LEU A 269 -17.66 -15.02 -22.74
N LYS A 270 -17.35 -15.95 -21.85
CA LYS A 270 -18.10 -16.17 -20.61
C LYS A 270 -17.46 -15.32 -19.52
N PRO A 271 -18.10 -14.24 -19.03
CA PRO A 271 -17.43 -13.30 -18.15
C PRO A 271 -17.11 -13.94 -16.80
N VAL A 272 -15.84 -13.87 -16.41
CA VAL A 272 -15.39 -14.20 -15.06
C VAL A 272 -15.25 -12.89 -14.31
N TYR A 273 -16.23 -12.55 -13.50
CA TYR A 273 -16.10 -11.39 -12.63
C TYR A 273 -15.19 -11.73 -11.44
N ARG A 274 -14.44 -10.73 -10.97
CA ARG A 274 -13.85 -10.80 -9.63
C ARG A 274 -14.97 -11.23 -8.68
N SER A 275 -14.70 -12.23 -7.84
CA SER A 275 -15.68 -12.76 -6.88
C SER A 275 -16.48 -11.62 -6.24
N THR A 276 -17.82 -11.67 -6.37
CA THR A 276 -18.75 -10.72 -5.74
C THR A 276 -18.94 -10.99 -4.26
N ALA A 277 -18.39 -12.09 -3.74
CA ALA A 277 -18.26 -12.27 -2.30
C ALA A 277 -17.34 -11.15 -1.80
N LYS A 278 -17.96 -10.21 -1.09
CA LYS A 278 -17.26 -9.12 -0.44
C LYS A 278 -16.14 -9.74 0.37
N ARG A 279 -14.91 -9.27 0.19
CA ARG A 279 -13.83 -9.63 1.11
C ARG A 279 -14.32 -9.30 2.51
N SER A 280 -14.15 -10.24 3.43
CA SER A 280 -14.49 -10.04 4.85
C SER A 280 -13.83 -8.78 5.42
N ILE A 281 -12.66 -8.43 4.88
CA ILE A 281 -11.81 -7.35 5.35
C ILE A 281 -11.50 -6.38 4.20
N THR A 282 -11.60 -5.07 4.48
CA THR A 282 -11.25 -3.98 3.56
C THR A 282 -9.80 -3.54 3.68
N HIS A 283 -9.25 -3.52 4.91
CA HIS A 283 -7.87 -3.10 5.19
C HIS A 283 -7.17 -4.02 6.19
N GLY A 284 -5.86 -4.17 6.05
CA GLY A 284 -5.09 -5.17 6.78
C GLY A 284 -5.33 -6.58 6.23
N PRO A 285 -5.30 -7.63 7.07
CA PRO A 285 -4.95 -7.63 8.48
C PRO A 285 -3.46 -7.32 8.71
N PHE A 286 -3.12 -6.92 9.93
CA PHE A 286 -1.73 -6.88 10.40
C PHE A 286 -1.60 -7.43 11.82
N VAL A 287 -0.39 -7.84 12.16
CA VAL A 287 -0.05 -8.40 13.47
C VAL A 287 0.40 -7.27 14.40
N GLY A 288 -0.24 -7.16 15.57
CA GLY A 288 0.11 -6.20 16.61
C GLY A 288 1.07 -6.80 17.63
N HIS A 289 0.78 -6.57 18.92
CA HIS A 289 1.60 -7.09 20.00
C HIS A 289 1.61 -8.62 20.10
N ILE A 290 2.80 -9.22 20.20
CA ILE A 290 3.02 -10.65 20.40
C ILE A 290 3.75 -10.89 21.73
N THR A 291 3.25 -11.85 22.50
CA THR A 291 3.93 -12.45 23.66
C THR A 291 4.26 -13.92 23.39
N SER A 292 4.73 -14.65 24.41
CA SER A 292 4.92 -16.10 24.31
C SER A 292 3.61 -16.88 24.31
N THR A 293 2.51 -16.27 24.75
CA THR A 293 1.22 -16.94 24.94
C THR A 293 0.05 -16.21 24.27
N SER A 294 0.28 -15.05 23.65
CA SER A 294 -0.78 -14.25 23.05
C SER A 294 -0.32 -13.48 21.81
N VAL A 295 -1.27 -13.15 20.95
CA VAL A 295 -1.09 -12.22 19.81
C VAL A 295 -2.30 -11.33 19.65
N MET A 296 -2.07 -10.08 19.25
CA MET A 296 -3.09 -9.18 18.74
C MET A 296 -3.05 -9.17 17.21
N VAL A 297 -4.21 -9.25 16.56
CA VAL A 297 -4.35 -9.10 15.10
C VAL A 297 -5.40 -8.02 14.85
N TRP A 298 -5.08 -7.08 13.97
CA TRP A 298 -5.98 -5.98 13.59
C TRP A 298 -6.50 -6.16 12.17
N ALA A 299 -7.74 -5.71 11.93
CA ALA A 299 -8.27 -5.53 10.58
C ALA A 299 -9.38 -4.47 10.55
N ARG A 300 -9.68 -3.94 9.35
CA ARG A 300 -10.91 -3.18 9.10
C ARG A 300 -11.91 -3.99 8.28
N CYS A 301 -13.03 -4.33 8.89
CA CYS A 301 -14.08 -5.15 8.29
C CYS A 301 -14.85 -4.42 7.18
N SER A 302 -15.43 -5.19 6.27
CA SER A 302 -16.27 -4.70 5.15
C SER A 302 -17.61 -4.13 5.60
N LYS A 303 -18.14 -4.62 6.72
CA LYS A 303 -19.41 -4.23 7.32
C LYS A 303 -19.34 -4.39 8.85
N PRO A 304 -20.21 -3.71 9.60
CA PRO A 304 -20.47 -4.06 10.98
C PRO A 304 -20.96 -5.51 11.09
N GLY A 305 -20.47 -6.26 12.07
CA GLY A 305 -20.79 -7.67 12.19
C GLY A 305 -19.78 -8.44 13.04
N LYS A 306 -20.05 -9.74 13.20
CA LYS A 306 -19.19 -10.65 13.95
C LYS A 306 -18.17 -11.28 13.00
N TYR A 307 -16.90 -11.26 13.41
CA TYR A 307 -15.81 -11.84 12.65
C TYR A 307 -14.98 -12.77 13.54
N HIS A 308 -14.61 -13.93 12.99
CA HIS A 308 -13.85 -14.95 13.69
C HIS A 308 -12.40 -14.95 13.18
N LEU A 309 -11.45 -15.05 14.10
CA LEU A 309 -10.04 -15.26 13.81
C LEU A 309 -9.67 -16.64 14.37
N SER A 310 -9.23 -17.54 13.50
CA SER A 310 -8.61 -18.81 13.89
C SER A 310 -7.13 -18.80 13.55
N ALA A 311 -6.33 -19.52 14.32
CA ALA A 311 -4.90 -19.68 14.07
C ALA A 311 -4.46 -21.12 14.36
N ARG A 312 -3.95 -21.80 13.33
CA ARG A 312 -3.47 -23.17 13.39
C ARG A 312 -1.96 -23.19 13.44
N SER A 313 -1.42 -23.87 14.45
CA SER A 313 0.01 -24.09 14.59
C SER A 313 0.52 -25.20 13.68
N ASP A 314 1.79 -25.13 13.29
CA ASP A 314 2.46 -26.16 12.47
C ASP A 314 2.43 -27.56 13.14
N GLY A 315 2.27 -27.62 14.48
CA GLY A 315 2.10 -28.85 15.26
C GLY A 315 0.65 -29.27 15.50
N GLY A 316 -0.31 -28.85 14.67
CA GLY A 316 -1.69 -29.34 14.63
C GLY A 316 -2.68 -28.78 15.68
N GLY A 317 -2.25 -27.88 16.58
CA GLY A 317 -3.14 -27.21 17.54
C GLY A 317 -3.77 -25.95 16.94
N GLU A 318 -5.03 -25.68 17.26
CA GLU A 318 -5.79 -24.52 16.76
C GLU A 318 -6.30 -23.68 17.94
N VAL A 319 -6.17 -22.37 17.83
CA VAL A 319 -6.74 -21.38 18.75
C VAL A 319 -7.66 -20.46 17.95
N GLN A 320 -8.72 -19.96 18.58
CA GLN A 320 -9.68 -19.08 17.90
C GLN A 320 -10.26 -18.05 18.86
N THR A 321 -10.71 -16.93 18.31
CA THR A 321 -11.44 -15.89 19.02
C THR A 321 -12.36 -15.15 18.04
N GLU A 322 -13.27 -14.37 18.58
CA GLU A 322 -14.19 -13.53 17.81
C GLU A 322 -14.07 -12.07 18.23
N ALA A 323 -14.44 -11.16 17.33
CA ALA A 323 -14.58 -9.74 17.62
C ALA A 323 -15.79 -9.16 16.87
N GLN A 324 -16.37 -8.10 17.46
CA GLN A 324 -17.51 -7.40 16.89
C GLN A 324 -17.02 -6.11 16.21
N SER A 325 -17.21 -6.02 14.90
CA SER A 325 -17.03 -4.80 14.11
C SER A 325 -18.25 -3.89 14.26
N SER A 326 -18.01 -2.58 14.39
CA SER A 326 -19.06 -1.55 14.47
C SER A 326 -18.73 -0.34 13.60
N ALA A 327 -19.75 0.36 13.09
CA ALA A 327 -19.57 1.61 12.36
C ALA A 327 -19.01 2.73 13.26
N GLU A 328 -19.24 2.64 14.57
CA GLU A 328 -18.70 3.58 15.55
C GLU A 328 -17.18 3.59 15.56
N HIS A 329 -16.53 2.44 15.38
CA HIS A 329 -15.07 2.30 15.30
C HIS A 329 -14.57 2.12 13.86
N ASP A 330 -15.32 2.67 12.90
CA ASP A 330 -14.99 2.61 11.46
C ASP A 330 -14.78 1.17 10.93
N GLY A 331 -15.47 0.20 11.53
CA GLY A 331 -15.35 -1.22 11.21
C GLY A 331 -14.02 -1.85 11.63
N CYS A 332 -13.18 -1.14 12.39
CA CYS A 332 -11.91 -1.66 12.88
C CYS A 332 -12.13 -2.63 14.05
N VAL A 333 -11.36 -3.71 14.05
CA VAL A 333 -11.38 -4.74 15.09
C VAL A 333 -9.95 -5.15 15.45
N VAL A 334 -9.75 -5.47 16.73
CA VAL A 334 -8.53 -6.11 17.23
C VAL A 334 -8.93 -7.39 17.92
N TRP A 335 -8.52 -8.53 17.37
CA TRP A 335 -8.62 -9.81 18.05
C TRP A 335 -7.43 -10.01 18.97
N ARG A 336 -7.66 -10.70 20.09
CA ARG A 336 -6.61 -11.14 20.99
C ARG A 336 -6.71 -12.65 21.15
N LEU A 337 -5.80 -13.37 20.51
CA LEU A 337 -5.63 -14.80 20.70
C LEU A 337 -4.77 -15.03 21.94
N GLU A 338 -5.20 -15.96 22.78
CA GLU A 338 -4.54 -16.35 24.02
C GLU A 338 -4.15 -17.84 23.95
N SER A 339 -3.44 -18.32 24.96
CA SER A 339 -3.04 -19.74 25.10
C SER A 339 -2.17 -20.26 23.94
N LEU A 340 -1.37 -19.38 23.32
CA LEU A 340 -0.37 -19.79 22.33
C LEU A 340 0.74 -20.60 23.00
N ARG A 341 1.30 -21.54 22.23
CA ARG A 341 2.55 -22.21 22.58
C ARG A 341 3.71 -21.24 22.28
N PRO A 342 4.71 -21.11 23.16
CA PRO A 342 5.90 -20.30 22.89
C PRO A 342 6.67 -20.78 21.65
N ALA A 343 7.40 -19.87 21.01
CA ALA A 343 8.28 -20.16 19.86
C ALA A 343 7.62 -21.00 18.75
N THR A 344 6.33 -20.77 18.49
CA THR A 344 5.53 -21.57 17.58
C THR A 344 4.97 -20.70 16.47
N ARG A 345 5.07 -21.18 15.23
CA ARG A 345 4.46 -20.55 14.06
C ARG A 345 2.98 -20.94 13.96
N TYR A 346 2.16 -19.96 13.64
CA TYR A 346 0.71 -20.10 13.45
C TYR A 346 0.30 -19.47 12.12
N GLN A 347 -0.40 -20.23 11.27
CA GLN A 347 -1.15 -19.70 10.13
C GLN A 347 -2.51 -19.21 10.64
N TYR A 348 -2.95 -18.01 10.25
CA TYR A 348 -4.23 -17.47 10.70
C TYR A 348 -5.20 -17.18 9.55
N THR A 349 -6.49 -17.37 9.84
CA THR A 349 -7.60 -17.15 8.91
C THR A 349 -8.66 -16.26 9.57
N ILE A 350 -9.22 -15.33 8.81
CA ILE A 350 -10.32 -14.46 9.28
C ILE A 350 -11.59 -14.76 8.48
N GLU A 351 -12.69 -15.03 9.17
CA GLU A 351 -13.95 -15.46 8.58
C GLU A 351 -15.13 -14.59 9.04
N SER A 352 -16.12 -14.45 8.17
CA SER A 352 -17.38 -13.76 8.42
C SER A 352 -18.50 -14.42 7.63
N GLU A 353 -19.71 -14.42 8.19
CA GLU A 353 -20.85 -15.09 7.57
C GLU A 353 -21.20 -14.45 6.22
N GLY A 354 -21.20 -15.30 5.18
CA GLY A 354 -21.51 -14.91 3.80
C GLY A 354 -20.41 -14.09 3.11
N GLU A 355 -19.18 -14.08 3.63
CA GLU A 355 -18.02 -13.40 3.04
C GLU A 355 -16.86 -14.39 2.83
N ASN A 356 -15.97 -14.11 1.87
CA ASN A 356 -14.82 -14.99 1.64
C ASN A 356 -13.82 -14.88 2.80
N PRO A 357 -13.25 -16.01 3.27
CA PRO A 357 -12.21 -15.98 4.28
C PRO A 357 -11.00 -15.19 3.79
N VAL A 358 -10.29 -14.57 4.73
CA VAL A 358 -8.98 -13.97 4.50
C VAL A 358 -7.94 -14.95 5.01
N GLU A 359 -7.24 -15.57 4.08
CA GLU A 359 -6.24 -16.61 4.30
C GLU A 359 -5.16 -16.55 3.19
N GLY A 360 -4.07 -17.28 3.39
CA GLY A 360 -2.95 -17.38 2.45
C GLY A 360 -1.64 -17.59 3.18
N ASP A 361 -0.59 -18.00 2.47
CA ASP A 361 0.69 -18.39 3.07
C ASP A 361 1.39 -17.26 3.85
N ASP A 362 1.17 -16.00 3.47
CA ASP A 362 1.73 -14.82 4.13
C ASP A 362 0.96 -14.35 5.37
N TYR A 363 -0.15 -15.00 5.70
CA TYR A 363 -0.98 -14.76 6.89
C TYR A 363 -0.57 -15.68 8.04
N TYR A 364 0.57 -15.37 8.66
CA TYR A 364 1.08 -16.13 9.79
C TYR A 364 1.71 -15.23 10.85
N PHE A 365 1.96 -15.75 12.04
CA PHE A 365 2.83 -15.11 13.02
C PHE A 365 3.63 -16.15 13.78
N THR A 366 4.67 -15.73 14.50
CA THR A 366 5.44 -16.59 15.40
C THR A 366 5.40 -16.02 16.81
N SER A 367 4.84 -16.80 17.75
CA SER A 367 4.82 -16.44 19.17
C SER A 367 6.24 -16.32 19.72
N ALA A 368 6.44 -15.46 20.72
CA ALA A 368 7.76 -15.29 21.31
C ALA A 368 8.20 -16.55 22.10
N PRO A 369 9.50 -16.86 22.18
CA PRO A 369 10.00 -17.85 23.13
C PRO A 369 9.86 -17.34 24.58
N THR A 370 9.69 -18.24 25.54
CA THR A 370 9.58 -17.90 26.98
C THR A 370 10.84 -17.22 27.52
N GLN A 371 12.02 -17.65 27.06
CA GLN A 371 13.30 -17.08 27.48
C GLN A 371 13.67 -15.78 26.76
N GLY A 372 12.85 -15.33 25.80
CA GLY A 372 13.21 -14.24 24.89
C GLY A 372 14.08 -14.70 23.72
N LEU A 373 14.13 -13.87 22.66
CA LEU A 373 14.97 -14.12 21.48
C LEU A 373 16.39 -13.65 21.77
N ALA A 374 17.38 -14.48 21.44
CA ALA A 374 18.78 -14.12 21.59
C ALA A 374 19.21 -13.03 20.59
N THR A 375 18.68 -13.07 19.36
CA THR A 375 18.88 -12.03 18.35
C THR A 375 17.55 -11.45 17.93
N VAL A 376 17.41 -10.13 18.04
CA VAL A 376 16.20 -9.38 17.68
C VAL A 376 16.54 -8.34 16.63
N ARG A 377 15.63 -8.15 15.69
CA ARG A 377 15.73 -7.17 14.60
C ARG A 377 14.47 -6.31 14.62
N LEU A 378 14.63 -4.99 14.66
CA LEU A 378 13.55 -4.01 14.65
C LEU A 378 13.75 -3.06 13.47
N GLY A 379 12.73 -2.88 12.65
CA GLY A 379 12.73 -1.90 11.56
C GLY A 379 12.05 -0.61 12.00
N PHE A 380 12.78 0.50 12.08
CA PHE A 380 12.25 1.81 12.43
C PHE A 380 12.07 2.68 11.19
N ALA A 381 10.95 3.38 11.11
CA ALA A 381 10.63 4.29 10.01
C ALA A 381 9.79 5.48 10.48
N SER A 382 9.99 6.63 9.84
CA SER A 382 9.19 7.84 9.99
C SER A 382 8.99 8.52 8.63
N CYS A 383 8.06 9.47 8.55
CA CYS A 383 7.89 10.33 7.38
C CYS A 383 7.72 9.52 6.10
N ALA A 384 6.60 8.80 5.98
CA ALA A 384 6.32 7.92 4.85
C ALA A 384 5.04 8.33 4.13
N ARG A 385 5.01 8.11 2.82
CA ARG A 385 3.86 8.39 1.95
C ARG A 385 3.39 7.13 1.24
N GLU A 386 2.19 7.15 0.68
CA GLU A 386 1.66 6.05 -0.13
C GLU A 386 2.22 6.05 -1.57
N ASP A 387 3.52 6.31 -1.72
CA ASP A 387 4.24 6.39 -2.98
C ASP A 387 5.15 5.16 -3.23
N GLU A 388 5.70 5.06 -4.44
CA GLU A 388 6.55 3.92 -4.83
C GLU A 388 7.91 3.94 -4.10
N GLY A 389 8.41 5.11 -3.71
CA GLY A 389 9.67 5.24 -2.96
C GLY A 389 9.56 4.60 -1.57
N SER A 390 8.49 4.94 -0.84
CA SER A 390 8.18 4.33 0.45
C SER A 390 7.86 2.85 0.28
N ALA A 391 7.10 2.47 -0.76
CA ALA A 391 6.82 1.06 -1.07
C ALA A 391 8.10 0.24 -1.31
N ALA A 392 9.10 0.82 -1.97
CA ALA A 392 10.40 0.19 -2.16
C ALA A 392 11.15 0.02 -0.84
N ALA A 393 11.17 1.04 0.03
CA ALA A 393 11.73 0.93 1.38
C ALA A 393 11.03 -0.18 2.19
N TRP A 394 9.69 -0.29 2.14
CA TRP A 394 8.95 -1.37 2.81
C TRP A 394 9.31 -2.76 2.29
N ARG A 395 9.50 -2.91 0.98
CA ARG A 395 9.95 -4.18 0.39
C ARG A 395 11.35 -4.56 0.88
N GLN A 396 12.26 -3.60 0.98
CA GLN A 396 13.61 -3.86 1.50
C GLN A 396 13.61 -4.12 3.00
N MET A 397 12.77 -3.43 3.78
CA MET A 397 12.58 -3.75 5.20
C MET A 397 12.06 -5.18 5.35
N ARG A 398 11.15 -5.64 4.48
CA ARG A 398 10.69 -7.03 4.48
C ARG A 398 11.82 -8.02 4.18
N VAL A 399 12.72 -7.68 3.25
CA VAL A 399 13.92 -8.49 2.93
C VAL A 399 14.89 -8.52 4.12
N ALA A 400 15.04 -7.40 4.83
CA ALA A 400 15.83 -7.31 6.06
C ALA A 400 15.21 -8.11 7.23
N ASP A 401 13.98 -8.59 7.06
CA ASP A 401 13.27 -9.54 7.91
C ASP A 401 13.26 -9.18 9.41
N PRO A 402 12.76 -7.99 9.79
CA PRO A 402 12.66 -7.62 11.18
C PRO A 402 11.62 -8.47 11.90
N HIS A 403 11.79 -8.63 13.20
CA HIS A 403 10.79 -9.26 14.07
C HIS A 403 9.61 -8.31 14.36
N ALA A 404 9.86 -7.00 14.32
CA ALA A 404 8.83 -5.97 14.46
C ALA A 404 9.19 -4.71 13.67
N VAL A 405 8.14 -4.00 13.24
CA VAL A 405 8.20 -2.68 12.61
C VAL A 405 7.75 -1.64 13.63
N VAL A 406 8.47 -0.54 13.70
CA VAL A 406 8.22 0.57 14.63
C VAL A 406 8.08 1.87 13.83
N LEU A 407 6.89 2.44 13.84
CA LEU A 407 6.60 3.72 13.20
C LEU A 407 6.76 4.85 14.22
N LEU A 408 7.54 5.86 13.86
CA LEU A 408 7.85 6.99 14.75
C LEU A 408 6.87 8.15 14.58
N GLY A 409 6.11 8.19 13.49
CA GLY A 409 5.15 9.25 13.18
C GLY A 409 5.31 9.78 11.76
N ASP A 410 4.41 10.68 11.34
CA ASP A 410 4.17 11.03 9.94
C ASP A 410 3.85 9.80 9.08
N THR A 411 3.04 8.91 9.65
CA THR A 411 2.73 7.59 9.08
C THR A 411 1.25 7.26 9.32
N PRO A 412 0.33 8.08 8.79
CA PRO A 412 0.50 8.91 7.59
C PRO A 412 0.60 10.43 7.81
N TYR A 413 0.86 11.15 6.72
CA TYR A 413 0.55 12.58 6.61
C TYR A 413 -0.97 12.79 6.55
N ILE A 414 -1.54 13.48 7.55
CA ILE A 414 -2.98 13.71 7.69
C ILE A 414 -3.33 15.21 7.67
N ASP A 415 -2.65 16.02 8.47
CA ASP A 415 -2.85 17.48 8.57
C ASP A 415 -4.32 17.89 8.83
N SER A 416 -5.04 17.07 9.60
CA SER A 416 -6.38 17.37 10.05
C SER A 416 -6.71 16.68 11.37
N THR A 417 -7.53 17.32 12.20
CA THR A 417 -8.18 16.70 13.37
C THR A 417 -9.63 16.28 13.08
N ASP A 418 -10.08 16.41 11.83
CA ASP A 418 -11.38 15.87 11.42
C ASP A 418 -11.33 14.33 11.47
N LEU A 419 -12.27 13.73 12.19
CA LEU A 419 -12.26 12.29 12.44
C LEU A 419 -12.41 11.47 11.14
N ALA A 420 -13.18 11.96 10.17
CA ALA A 420 -13.38 11.24 8.91
C ALA A 420 -12.11 11.31 8.04
N VAL A 421 -11.45 12.47 7.99
CA VAL A 421 -10.16 12.62 7.30
C VAL A 421 -9.08 11.74 7.95
N GLN A 422 -8.98 11.78 9.27
CA GLN A 422 -8.07 10.96 10.08
C GLN A 422 -8.23 9.45 9.77
N ARG A 423 -9.47 8.95 9.82
CA ARG A 423 -9.78 7.55 9.49
C ARG A 423 -9.45 7.21 8.04
N GLY A 424 -9.82 8.10 7.10
CA GLY A 424 -9.52 7.91 5.68
C GLY A 424 -8.03 7.75 5.41
N ARG A 425 -7.21 8.66 5.94
CA ARG A 425 -5.75 8.64 5.74
C ARG A 425 -5.09 7.46 6.44
N HIS A 426 -5.49 7.12 7.66
CA HIS A 426 -5.00 5.90 8.31
C HIS A 426 -5.36 4.63 7.51
N GLY A 427 -6.57 4.56 6.96
CA GLY A 427 -7.01 3.47 6.06
C GLY A 427 -6.13 3.37 4.82
N GLU A 428 -5.92 4.48 4.11
CA GLU A 428 -5.05 4.53 2.94
C GLU A 428 -3.62 4.05 3.25
N PHE A 429 -3.06 4.49 4.37
CA PHE A 429 -1.71 4.11 4.80
C PHE A 429 -1.56 2.62 5.09
N VAL A 430 -2.50 2.02 5.84
CA VAL A 430 -2.43 0.57 6.13
C VAL A 430 -2.66 -0.29 4.89
N ALA A 431 -3.22 0.28 3.82
CA ALA A 431 -3.37 -0.36 2.51
C ALA A 431 -2.19 -0.07 1.55
N ALA A 432 -1.21 0.74 1.96
CA ALA A 432 -0.08 1.12 1.12
C ALA A 432 0.70 -0.11 0.63
N ALA A 433 1.16 -0.04 -0.62
CA ALA A 433 1.91 -1.11 -1.26
C ALA A 433 3.22 -1.38 -0.52
N GLY A 434 3.60 -2.65 -0.36
CA GLY A 434 4.78 -3.05 0.39
C GLY A 434 4.55 -3.03 1.90
N PHE A 435 3.89 -1.99 2.44
CA PHE A 435 3.60 -1.88 3.87
C PHE A 435 2.63 -2.97 4.32
N LYS A 436 1.48 -3.13 3.65
CA LYS A 436 0.49 -4.15 4.04
C LYS A 436 1.06 -5.57 4.02
N GLU A 437 1.94 -5.89 3.07
CA GLU A 437 2.60 -7.20 3.00
C GLU A 437 3.68 -7.38 4.08
N LEU A 438 4.33 -6.29 4.49
CA LEU A 438 5.36 -6.29 5.54
C LEU A 438 4.78 -6.65 6.92
N VAL A 439 3.63 -6.06 7.27
CA VAL A 439 3.05 -6.15 8.62
C VAL A 439 2.03 -7.28 8.82
N ARG A 440 1.70 -8.05 7.77
CA ARG A 440 0.82 -9.23 7.87
C ARG A 440 1.37 -10.33 8.78
N ASN A 441 2.68 -10.42 8.93
CA ASN A 441 3.32 -11.49 9.69
C ASN A 441 4.41 -11.02 10.66
N ARG A 442 4.47 -9.72 10.90
CA ARG A 442 5.42 -9.07 11.82
C ARG A 442 4.67 -8.10 12.71
N SER A 443 5.10 -8.00 13.96
CA SER A 443 4.48 -7.05 14.89
C SER A 443 4.66 -5.62 14.41
N LEU A 444 3.57 -4.84 14.43
CA LEU A 444 3.56 -3.42 14.18
C LEU A 444 3.35 -2.66 15.50
N TYR A 445 4.24 -1.71 15.77
CA TYR A 445 4.13 -0.74 16.85
C TYR A 445 4.26 0.67 16.30
N ALA A 446 3.58 1.64 16.90
CA ALA A 446 3.64 3.01 16.42
C ALA A 446 3.50 4.04 17.54
N THR A 447 4.12 5.20 17.34
CA THR A 447 3.69 6.49 17.90
C THR A 447 3.35 7.43 16.75
N TRP A 448 2.98 8.68 17.05
CA TRP A 448 2.74 9.72 16.06
C TRP A 448 3.82 10.81 16.10
N ASP A 449 3.75 11.67 15.10
CA ASP A 449 4.38 12.97 15.04
C ASP A 449 3.32 14.05 14.74
N ASP A 450 3.72 15.23 14.28
CA ASP A 450 2.82 16.36 14.08
C ASP A 450 1.80 16.17 12.96
N HIS A 451 2.17 15.55 11.82
CA HIS A 451 1.25 15.41 10.69
C HIS A 451 0.14 14.37 10.91
N ASP A 452 0.41 13.26 11.60
CA ASP A 452 -0.64 12.30 12.03
C ASP A 452 -1.36 12.76 13.31
N PHE A 453 -0.72 13.58 14.15
CA PHE A 453 -1.41 14.23 15.28
C PHE A 453 -2.43 15.27 14.81
N GLY A 454 -2.15 16.03 13.75
CA GLY A 454 -3.18 16.77 13.02
C GLY A 454 -2.75 18.06 12.31
N SER A 455 -1.51 18.54 12.45
CA SER A 455 -0.95 19.60 11.61
C SER A 455 0.53 19.85 11.92
N ASN A 456 1.28 20.34 10.93
CA ASN A 456 2.71 20.67 11.04
C ASN A 456 3.06 21.56 12.26
N ASP A 457 4.13 21.19 12.97
CA ASP A 457 4.73 21.82 14.15
C ASP A 457 3.71 22.10 15.30
N THR A 458 2.65 21.28 15.43
CA THR A 458 1.63 21.46 16.48
C THR A 458 1.93 20.74 17.80
N ASP A 459 1.31 21.26 18.87
CA ASP A 459 1.43 20.76 20.24
C ASP A 459 0.05 20.37 20.81
N GLY A 460 0.04 19.98 22.08
CA GLY A 460 -1.15 19.47 22.78
C GLY A 460 -2.29 20.47 22.90
N ASN A 461 -2.13 21.75 22.52
CA ASN A 461 -3.22 22.72 22.47
C ASN A 461 -4.03 22.66 21.17
N LEU A 462 -3.67 21.76 20.24
CA LEU A 462 -4.42 21.54 19.01
C LEU A 462 -5.88 21.14 19.29
N LYS A 463 -6.82 21.94 18.80
CA LYS A 463 -8.26 21.68 18.92
C LYS A 463 -8.63 20.41 18.14
N GLY A 464 -9.34 19.49 18.79
CA GLY A 464 -9.81 18.26 18.16
C GLY A 464 -8.82 17.10 18.20
N LYS A 465 -7.69 17.22 18.91
CA LYS A 465 -6.69 16.15 19.09
C LYS A 465 -7.27 14.84 19.63
N GLU A 466 -8.40 14.88 20.33
CA GLU A 466 -9.12 13.70 20.81
C GLU A 466 -9.62 12.82 19.66
N ASN A 467 -9.97 13.43 18.51
CA ASN A 467 -10.32 12.70 17.29
C ASN A 467 -9.09 12.04 16.67
N SER A 468 -7.94 12.72 16.65
CA SER A 468 -6.67 12.14 16.20
C SER A 468 -6.29 10.94 17.06
N ARG A 469 -6.40 11.07 18.40
CA ARG A 469 -6.23 9.96 19.35
C ARG A 469 -7.17 8.80 19.06
N ARG A 470 -8.45 9.09 18.85
CA ARG A 470 -9.45 8.07 18.54
C ARG A 470 -9.08 7.30 17.27
N ALA A 471 -8.79 8.01 16.17
CA ALA A 471 -8.45 7.37 14.91
C ALA A 471 -7.15 6.57 15.01
N PHE A 472 -6.13 7.09 15.69
CA PHE A 472 -4.88 6.38 15.93
C PHE A 472 -5.12 5.04 16.65
N ILE A 473 -5.91 5.06 17.74
CA ILE A 473 -6.25 3.84 18.49
C ILE A 473 -7.05 2.85 17.64
N GLU A 474 -8.00 3.35 16.84
CA GLU A 474 -8.80 2.52 15.93
C GLU A 474 -7.94 1.81 14.87
N TYR A 475 -6.82 2.42 14.45
CA TYR A 475 -5.95 1.93 13.37
C TYR A 475 -4.60 1.37 13.84
N ARG A 476 -4.48 1.02 15.12
CA ARG A 476 -3.28 0.44 15.72
C ARG A 476 -3.63 -0.73 16.64
N ALA A 477 -2.66 -1.61 16.84
CA ALA A 477 -2.74 -2.71 17.81
C ALA A 477 -1.52 -2.70 18.75
N ASN A 478 -1.21 -1.51 19.28
CA ASN A 478 -0.22 -1.35 20.33
C ASN A 478 -0.65 -2.13 21.60
N PRO A 479 0.30 -2.47 22.49
CA PRO A 479 0.00 -3.17 23.75
C PRO A 479 -0.90 -2.36 24.69
N SER A 480 -0.78 -1.04 24.63
CA SER A 480 -1.54 -0.07 25.44
C SER A 480 -1.56 1.30 24.77
N TYR A 481 -2.38 2.22 25.30
CA TYR A 481 -2.45 3.62 24.88
C TYR A 481 -2.55 4.53 26.11
N GLY A 482 -1.40 4.86 26.69
CA GLY A 482 -1.32 5.58 27.96
C GLY A 482 -2.03 4.84 29.10
N ASP A 483 -2.83 5.57 29.85
CA ASP A 483 -3.74 5.04 30.89
C ASP A 483 -5.11 4.62 30.34
N GLY A 484 -5.27 4.61 29.02
CA GLY A 484 -6.53 4.38 28.31
C GLY A 484 -7.35 5.65 28.06
N LYS A 485 -7.08 6.75 28.78
CA LYS A 485 -7.86 7.99 28.70
C LYS A 485 -7.15 9.08 27.88
N VAL A 486 -5.85 9.25 28.08
CA VAL A 486 -5.07 10.34 27.48
C VAL A 486 -3.74 9.85 26.91
N GLY A 487 -3.27 10.53 25.86
CA GLY A 487 -2.04 10.17 25.14
C GLY A 487 -2.06 8.76 24.51
N ILE A 488 -0.98 8.44 23.80
CA ILE A 488 -0.81 7.14 23.13
C ILE A 488 0.47 6.39 23.53
N TYR A 489 1.21 6.89 24.52
CA TYR A 489 2.48 6.30 24.94
C TYR A 489 2.33 4.83 25.36
N THR A 490 3.34 4.03 25.02
CA THR A 490 3.33 2.58 25.27
C THR A 490 4.75 2.04 25.32
N LYS A 491 4.90 0.75 25.64
CA LYS A 491 6.18 0.05 25.54
C LYS A 491 6.00 -1.40 25.13
N PHE A 492 7.04 -1.99 24.57
CA PHE A 492 7.09 -3.42 24.33
C PHE A 492 8.53 -3.95 24.50
N ARG A 493 8.64 -5.22 24.89
CA ARG A 493 9.93 -5.93 24.97
C ARG A 493 9.99 -7.03 23.93
N ARG A 494 11.15 -7.17 23.29
CA ARG A 494 11.48 -8.30 22.42
C ARG A 494 12.92 -8.70 22.71
N GLY A 495 13.13 -9.89 23.26
CA GLY A 495 14.47 -10.38 23.62
C GLY A 495 15.24 -9.40 24.52
N GLY A 496 16.46 -9.06 24.10
CA GLY A 496 17.37 -8.15 24.81
C GLY A 496 17.06 -6.65 24.69
N VAL A 497 15.93 -6.26 24.08
CA VAL A 497 15.57 -4.84 23.90
C VAL A 497 14.15 -4.54 24.37
N GLU A 498 14.00 -3.43 25.09
CA GLU A 498 12.70 -2.85 25.44
C GLU A 498 12.59 -1.46 24.81
N VAL A 499 11.50 -1.23 24.07
CA VAL A 499 11.24 0.03 23.35
C VAL A 499 10.12 0.77 24.08
N PHE A 500 10.38 2.03 24.41
CA PHE A 500 9.47 2.97 25.02
C PHE A 500 9.05 3.97 23.94
N LEU A 501 7.80 3.86 23.49
CA LEU A 501 7.21 4.77 22.51
C LEU A 501 6.57 5.92 23.26
N LEU A 502 7.19 7.08 23.19
CA LEU A 502 6.74 8.30 23.83
C LEU A 502 5.74 9.02 22.93
N ASP A 503 4.76 9.65 23.57
CA ASP A 503 3.90 10.65 22.97
C ASP A 503 4.49 12.03 23.28
N THR A 504 4.97 12.72 22.25
CA THR A 504 5.57 14.06 22.36
C THR A 504 4.63 15.15 21.83
N ARG A 505 3.33 14.85 21.68
CA ARG A 505 2.34 15.78 21.14
C ARG A 505 1.23 16.06 22.13
N PHE A 506 0.57 15.03 22.66
CA PHE A 506 -0.73 15.17 23.34
C PHE A 506 -0.72 16.12 24.54
N PHE A 507 0.38 16.10 25.30
CA PHE A 507 0.57 16.89 26.53
C PHE A 507 1.44 18.13 26.31
N ALA A 508 2.07 18.25 25.15
CA ALA A 508 3.03 19.30 24.88
C ALA A 508 2.37 20.68 25.06
N ALA A 509 2.97 21.53 25.88
CA ALA A 509 2.50 22.87 26.21
C ALA A 509 1.09 23.00 26.79
N THR A 510 0.47 21.92 27.27
CA THR A 510 -0.89 21.99 27.88
C THR A 510 -0.88 22.34 29.37
N GLN A 511 0.28 22.24 30.02
CA GLN A 511 0.45 22.43 31.47
C GLN A 511 1.91 22.77 31.81
N PRO A 512 2.17 23.29 33.03
CA PRO A 512 3.54 23.42 33.56
C PRO A 512 4.28 22.09 33.61
N SER A 513 5.60 22.15 33.42
CA SER A 513 6.46 20.97 33.55
C SER A 513 6.59 20.52 35.02
N PRO A 514 6.65 19.19 35.28
CA PRO A 514 6.96 18.68 36.61
C PRO A 514 8.39 19.01 37.10
N PHE A 515 9.28 19.49 36.23
CA PHE A 515 10.67 19.84 36.56
C PHE A 515 10.93 21.35 36.56
N ASP A 516 10.06 22.13 35.94
CA ASP A 516 10.10 23.59 35.95
C ASP A 516 8.68 24.15 35.81
N LYS A 517 8.13 24.64 36.92
CA LYS A 517 6.75 25.14 36.98
C LYS A 517 6.51 26.39 36.14
N ASP A 518 7.57 27.10 35.74
CA ASP A 518 7.48 28.34 34.97
C ASP A 518 7.64 28.06 33.45
N ARG A 519 7.79 26.79 33.07
CA ARG A 519 7.96 26.34 31.68
C ARG A 519 6.93 25.29 31.27
N PRO A 520 6.56 25.22 29.99
CA PRO A 520 5.60 24.24 29.50
C PRO A 520 6.19 22.83 29.50
N THR A 521 5.35 21.82 29.78
CA THR A 521 5.74 20.41 29.66
C THR A 521 5.82 19.93 28.22
N LEU A 522 6.59 18.87 27.94
CA LEU A 522 6.50 18.10 26.70
C LEU A 522 5.65 16.84 26.90
N LEU A 523 5.97 16.02 27.91
CA LEU A 523 5.32 14.73 28.13
C LEU A 523 4.11 14.78 29.07
N GLY A 524 3.97 15.83 29.87
CA GLY A 524 2.98 15.88 30.93
C GLY A 524 3.31 14.99 32.13
N ALA A 525 2.69 15.30 33.26
CA ALA A 525 3.00 14.66 34.55
C ALA A 525 2.71 13.14 34.54
N GLU A 526 1.62 12.72 33.88
CA GLU A 526 1.19 11.31 33.86
C GLU A 526 2.17 10.43 33.07
N GLN A 527 2.58 10.86 31.87
CA GLN A 527 3.56 10.13 31.08
C GLN A 527 4.93 10.13 31.75
N TRP A 528 5.32 11.23 32.42
CA TRP A 528 6.57 11.26 33.21
C TRP A 528 6.56 10.28 34.38
N LYS A 529 5.44 10.14 35.06
CA LYS A 529 5.26 9.14 36.14
C LYS A 529 5.36 7.72 35.59
N TRP A 530 4.74 7.46 34.45
CA TRP A 530 4.86 6.18 33.75
C TRP A 530 6.30 5.90 33.31
N LEU A 531 6.94 6.84 32.61
CA LEU A 531 8.28 6.67 32.05
C LEU A 531 9.31 6.35 33.13
N ARG A 532 9.34 7.12 34.23
CA ARG A 532 10.27 6.86 35.33
C ARG A 532 10.07 5.49 35.95
N ARG A 533 8.82 5.07 36.16
CA ARG A 533 8.51 3.76 36.73
C ARG A 533 8.95 2.63 35.79
N GLU A 534 8.56 2.71 34.52
CA GLU A 534 8.79 1.62 33.57
C GLU A 534 10.25 1.53 33.13
N LEU A 535 10.94 2.67 32.97
CA LEU A 535 12.36 2.69 32.58
C LEU A 535 13.25 2.12 33.69
N LYS A 536 12.99 2.52 34.94
CA LYS A 536 13.67 1.96 36.12
C LYS A 536 13.42 0.46 36.32
N ALA A 537 12.21 0.00 35.97
CA ALA A 537 11.86 -1.42 36.09
C ALA A 537 12.43 -2.31 34.97
N SER A 538 12.96 -1.72 33.89
CA SER A 538 13.43 -2.48 32.73
C SER A 538 14.72 -3.24 33.03
N THR A 539 14.70 -4.54 32.76
CA THR A 539 15.86 -5.43 32.84
C THR A 539 16.42 -5.79 31.45
N ALA A 540 16.01 -5.10 30.40
CA ALA A 540 16.56 -5.32 29.07
C ALA A 540 18.00 -4.75 28.99
N PRO A 541 18.97 -5.46 28.39
CA PRO A 541 20.29 -4.91 28.11
C PRO A 541 20.24 -3.55 27.41
N PHE A 542 19.31 -3.37 26.45
CA PHE A 542 19.10 -2.09 25.77
C PHE A 542 17.69 -1.55 25.98
N LYS A 543 17.57 -0.25 26.29
CA LYS A 543 16.31 0.49 26.37
C LYS A 543 16.27 1.57 25.28
N VAL A 544 15.34 1.45 24.35
CA VAL A 544 15.17 2.40 23.26
C VAL A 544 14.07 3.38 23.61
N LEU A 545 14.40 4.66 23.78
CA LEU A 545 13.41 5.73 23.93
C LEU A 545 13.13 6.32 22.54
N ALA A 546 11.90 6.22 22.07
CA ALA A 546 11.53 6.55 20.70
C ALA A 546 10.33 7.52 20.63
N CYS A 547 10.41 8.53 19.78
CA CYS A 547 9.33 9.50 19.48
C CYS A 547 9.40 9.99 18.03
N GLY A 548 8.39 10.76 17.58
CA GLY A 548 8.35 11.34 16.23
C GLY A 548 9.42 12.42 16.00
N MET A 549 9.53 13.36 16.93
CA MET A 549 10.51 14.46 16.85
C MET A 549 11.93 14.05 17.26
N ILE A 550 12.88 14.95 16.99
CA ILE A 550 14.31 14.81 17.35
C ILE A 550 14.60 15.24 18.79
N TRP A 551 15.63 14.64 19.39
CA TRP A 551 16.07 14.88 20.77
C TRP A 551 17.02 16.09 20.91
N ASN A 552 17.60 16.56 19.79
CA ASN A 552 18.49 17.72 19.74
C ASN A 552 17.73 19.06 19.62
N GLY A 553 18.43 20.11 19.21
CA GLY A 553 17.90 21.46 18.99
C GLY A 553 17.44 21.70 17.55
N ALA A 554 17.07 22.95 17.26
CA ALA A 554 16.59 23.34 15.93
C ALA A 554 17.63 23.03 14.85
N VAL A 555 17.21 22.26 13.84
CA VAL A 555 18.03 21.97 12.66
C VAL A 555 17.82 22.95 11.51
N ARG A 556 16.84 23.84 11.63
CA ARG A 556 16.50 24.87 10.65
C ARG A 556 15.95 26.12 11.35
N PRO A 557 16.14 27.33 10.81
CA PRO A 557 15.62 28.55 11.41
C PRO A 557 14.12 28.47 11.69
N GLY A 558 13.71 28.86 12.90
CA GLY A 558 12.29 28.93 13.29
C GLY A 558 11.63 27.61 13.69
N LYS A 559 12.27 26.44 13.49
CA LYS A 559 11.74 25.16 14.00
C LYS A 559 11.82 25.16 15.52
N LYS A 560 10.67 24.98 16.18
CA LYS A 560 10.55 24.83 17.64
C LYS A 560 10.20 23.41 18.05
N ASP A 561 9.95 22.58 17.07
CA ASP A 561 9.43 21.24 17.23
C ASP A 561 10.55 20.21 17.43
N HIS A 562 11.10 20.20 18.64
CA HIS A 562 12.20 19.32 19.06
C HIS A 562 12.39 19.40 20.58
N TRP A 563 13.05 18.41 21.17
CA TRP A 563 13.32 18.39 22.61
C TRP A 563 14.18 19.55 23.10
N GLY A 564 15.00 20.16 22.24
CA GLY A 564 15.75 21.39 22.59
C GLY A 564 14.88 22.61 22.96
N THR A 565 13.57 22.58 22.73
CA THR A 565 12.61 23.58 23.25
C THR A 565 12.22 23.30 24.71
N TYR A 566 12.41 22.06 25.16
CA TYR A 566 12.11 21.54 26.49
C TYR A 566 13.37 21.01 27.22
N PRO A 567 14.48 21.78 27.30
CA PRO A 567 15.72 21.31 27.91
C PRO A 567 15.54 20.92 29.38
N HIS A 568 14.67 21.59 30.13
CA HIS A 568 14.34 21.24 31.52
C HIS A 568 13.75 19.82 31.69
N GLU A 569 13.06 19.29 30.67
CA GLU A 569 12.57 17.90 30.68
C GLU A 569 13.61 16.92 30.10
N ARG A 570 14.38 17.34 29.09
CA ARG A 570 15.46 16.51 28.53
C ARG A 570 16.58 16.29 29.55
N ASP A 571 17.02 17.34 30.22
CA ASP A 571 18.08 17.29 31.22
C ASP A 571 17.62 16.46 32.43
N ALA A 572 16.36 16.62 32.86
CA ALA A 572 15.77 15.78 33.90
C ALA A 572 15.71 14.29 33.52
N LEU A 573 15.51 13.96 32.23
CA LEU A 573 15.59 12.57 31.76
C LEU A 573 17.00 12.02 31.92
N PHE A 574 18.02 12.76 31.48
CA PHE A 574 19.41 12.33 31.55
C PHE A 574 19.89 12.21 32.99
N GLU A 575 19.54 13.18 33.86
CA GLU A 575 19.80 13.11 35.29
C GLU A 575 19.09 11.91 35.94
N PHE A 576 17.84 11.63 35.57
CA PHE A 576 17.13 10.46 36.06
C PHE A 576 17.83 9.15 35.67
N ILE A 577 18.29 9.04 34.43
CA ILE A 577 19.06 7.89 33.94
C ILE A 577 20.33 7.69 34.78
N GLY A 578 21.12 8.75 35.02
CA GLY A 578 22.34 8.67 35.81
C GLY A 578 22.09 8.37 37.29
N ASN A 579 21.11 9.05 37.90
CA ASN A 579 20.78 8.87 39.32
C ASN A 579 20.28 7.45 39.64
N GLU A 580 19.52 6.86 38.72
CA GLU A 580 18.99 5.49 38.85
C GLU A 580 19.91 4.43 38.22
N LYS A 581 21.07 4.84 37.68
CA LYS A 581 22.07 3.97 37.03
C LYS A 581 21.46 3.08 35.93
N ILE A 582 20.66 3.69 35.06
CA ILE A 582 19.96 3.00 33.98
C ILE A 582 20.92 2.84 32.80
N THR A 583 21.35 1.61 32.56
CA THR A 583 22.27 1.26 31.46
C THR A 583 21.53 1.02 30.14
N GLY A 584 22.25 1.12 29.02
CA GLY A 584 21.81 0.68 27.71
C GLY A 584 20.81 1.60 27.01
N VAL A 585 20.72 2.88 27.38
CA VAL A 585 19.74 3.81 26.78
C VAL A 585 20.22 4.28 25.40
N VAL A 586 19.34 4.16 24.40
CA VAL A 586 19.52 4.69 23.05
C VAL A 586 18.27 5.50 22.67
N LEU A 587 18.47 6.67 22.09
CA LEU A 587 17.39 7.55 21.62
C LEU A 587 17.13 7.30 20.13
N VAL A 588 15.85 7.28 19.73
CA VAL A 588 15.44 7.15 18.33
C VAL A 588 14.41 8.22 17.98
N GLY A 589 14.56 8.85 16.81
CA GLY A 589 13.69 9.95 16.36
C GLY A 589 13.50 10.00 14.83
N GLY A 590 12.60 10.86 14.36
CA GLY A 590 12.19 11.03 12.96
C GLY A 590 12.22 12.49 12.48
N ASP A 591 11.10 12.98 11.94
CA ASP A 591 10.76 14.40 11.62
C ASP A 591 11.60 15.15 10.58
N ILE A 592 12.93 15.21 10.73
CA ILE A 592 13.73 16.24 10.02
C ILE A 592 14.08 15.93 8.56
N HIS A 593 13.58 14.82 8.02
CA HIS A 593 13.85 14.32 6.68
C HIS A 593 15.36 14.22 6.37
N ARG A 594 16.13 13.76 7.36
CA ARG A 594 17.54 13.40 7.24
C ARG A 594 17.88 12.27 8.20
N THR A 595 18.75 11.37 7.76
CA THR A 595 19.34 10.39 8.67
C THR A 595 20.49 11.05 9.43
N ARG A 596 20.47 10.96 10.76
CA ARG A 596 21.56 11.48 11.60
C ARG A 596 21.89 10.53 12.74
N VAL A 597 23.16 10.51 13.12
CA VAL A 597 23.62 9.86 14.34
C VAL A 597 24.34 10.88 15.18
N LEU A 598 23.92 11.01 16.43
CA LEU A 598 24.52 11.90 17.42
C LEU A 598 24.98 11.08 18.63
N ARG A 599 26.00 11.57 19.33
CA ARG A 599 26.50 11.02 20.59
C ARG A 599 26.68 12.17 21.58
N TYR A 600 25.72 12.31 22.49
CA TYR A 600 25.71 13.42 23.45
C TYR A 600 26.74 13.19 24.55
N GLU A 601 27.49 14.23 24.90
CA GLU A 601 28.44 14.22 26.02
C GLU A 601 27.69 14.26 27.37
N THR A 602 27.02 13.16 27.71
CA THR A 602 26.17 13.03 28.89
C THR A 602 26.84 12.27 30.02
N THR A 603 28.11 11.86 29.90
CA THR A 603 28.84 11.10 30.93
C THR A 603 28.66 11.67 32.35
N LYS A 604 28.72 13.00 32.52
CA LYS A 604 28.54 13.64 33.84
C LYS A 604 27.10 13.58 34.38
N GLN A 605 26.10 13.54 33.51
CA GLN A 605 24.67 13.61 33.85
C GLN A 605 24.03 12.21 33.94
N ALA A 606 24.36 11.35 32.98
CA ALA A 606 23.74 10.04 32.76
C ALA A 606 24.67 8.85 33.04
N GLY A 607 25.97 9.08 33.27
CA GLY A 607 26.97 8.02 33.47
C GLY A 607 27.77 7.66 32.21
N TYR A 608 27.16 7.78 31.04
CA TYR A 608 27.76 7.52 29.73
C TYR A 608 27.25 8.49 28.67
N ASP A 609 27.83 8.44 27.47
CA ASP A 609 27.41 9.24 26.34
C ASP A 609 26.22 8.60 25.62
N ILE A 610 25.05 9.24 25.66
CA ILE A 610 23.82 8.70 25.10
C ILE A 610 23.79 8.93 23.58
N PRO A 611 23.63 7.86 22.77
CA PRO A 611 23.46 8.00 21.33
C PRO A 611 22.01 8.33 20.93
N GLU A 612 21.87 9.14 19.88
CA GLU A 612 20.61 9.36 19.15
C GLU A 612 20.72 8.86 17.71
N LEU A 613 19.73 8.10 17.28
CA LEU A 613 19.58 7.56 15.93
C LEU A 613 18.33 8.17 15.27
N ILE A 614 18.53 9.07 14.30
CA ILE A 614 17.45 9.72 13.57
C ILE A 614 17.27 9.02 12.21
N THR A 615 16.06 8.55 11.93
CA THR A 615 15.72 7.79 10.71
C THR A 615 14.55 8.43 9.96
N SER A 616 14.85 9.44 9.14
CA SER A 616 13.87 10.09 8.25
C SER A 616 14.56 10.53 6.95
N PRO A 617 13.88 10.61 5.80
CA PRO A 617 12.50 10.19 5.56
C PRO A 617 12.42 8.80 4.89
N THR A 618 11.28 8.12 5.08
CA THR A 618 10.94 6.92 4.30
C THR A 618 10.36 7.26 2.92
N HIS A 619 9.82 8.47 2.75
CA HIS A 619 9.50 9.02 1.44
C HIS A 619 10.74 9.67 0.78
N ASP A 620 10.55 10.32 -0.38
CA ASP A 620 11.63 10.86 -1.22
C ASP A 620 12.06 12.31 -0.90
N GLY A 621 11.22 13.08 -0.20
CA GLY A 621 11.50 14.48 0.14
C GLY A 621 12.53 14.71 1.24
N VAL A 622 13.78 15.07 0.88
CA VAL A 622 14.85 15.40 1.84
C VAL A 622 14.91 16.91 2.11
N ILE A 623 15.15 17.31 3.37
CA ILE A 623 15.32 18.73 3.74
C ILE A 623 16.81 19.05 3.84
N ASN A 624 17.39 19.59 2.76
CA ASN A 624 18.83 19.89 2.71
C ASN A 624 19.26 20.96 3.72
N ASN A 625 18.41 21.94 4.02
CA ASN A 625 18.69 22.98 5.01
C ASN A 625 18.76 22.44 6.46
N ALA A 626 18.35 21.19 6.70
CA ALA A 626 18.51 20.53 8.00
C ALA A 626 19.92 19.93 8.20
N ASN A 627 20.78 19.97 7.19
CA ASN A 627 22.19 19.62 7.32
C ASN A 627 22.95 20.75 8.04
N VAL A 628 22.85 20.78 9.36
CA VAL A 628 23.51 21.77 10.21
C VAL A 628 24.51 21.11 11.15
N PRO A 629 25.65 21.77 11.46
CA PRO A 629 26.62 21.25 12.40
C PRO A 629 25.99 21.09 13.78
N HIS A 630 26.42 20.06 14.51
CA HIS A 630 26.06 19.87 15.91
C HIS A 630 27.29 19.26 16.62
N PRO A 631 27.64 19.69 17.85
CA PRO A 631 28.85 19.22 18.54
C PRO A 631 28.87 17.69 18.73
N ALA A 632 27.71 17.11 19.00
CA ALA A 632 27.52 15.65 19.13
C ALA A 632 27.40 14.90 17.78
N LEU A 633 27.51 15.56 16.62
CA LEU A 633 27.22 14.92 15.33
C LEU A 633 28.30 13.90 14.95
N VAL A 634 27.89 12.65 14.76
CA VAL A 634 28.75 11.56 14.26
C VAL A 634 28.54 11.35 12.76
N HIS A 635 27.28 11.39 12.31
CA HIS A 635 26.92 11.19 10.91
C HIS A 635 25.68 11.99 10.53
N ASP A 636 25.64 12.47 9.29
CA ASP A 636 24.48 13.06 8.64
C ASP A 636 24.42 12.57 7.19
N SER A 637 23.22 12.23 6.73
CA SER A 637 22.96 11.83 5.35
C SER A 637 21.60 12.35 4.88
N GLY A 638 21.58 12.86 3.65
CA GLY A 638 20.38 13.26 2.93
C GLY A 638 19.89 12.18 1.97
N GLU A 639 20.15 10.91 2.28
CA GLU A 639 19.63 9.79 1.51
C GLU A 639 18.11 9.69 1.69
N PRO A 640 17.31 9.70 0.60
CA PRO A 640 15.87 9.53 0.67
C PRO A 640 15.47 8.06 0.77
N ASN A 641 14.20 7.80 1.10
CA ASN A 641 13.62 6.46 1.15
C ASN A 641 14.39 5.48 2.02
N THR A 642 14.63 5.90 3.27
CA THR A 642 15.47 5.17 4.21
C THR A 642 14.69 4.57 5.36
N PHE A 643 15.28 3.58 6.01
CA PHE A 643 14.83 3.05 7.29
C PHE A 643 16.03 2.57 8.12
N LEU A 644 15.83 2.51 9.44
CA LEU A 644 16.80 1.98 10.39
C LEU A 644 16.48 0.51 10.69
N LEU A 645 17.43 -0.39 10.45
CA LEU A 645 17.43 -1.74 10.96
C LEU A 645 18.31 -1.82 12.21
N MET A 646 17.66 -1.94 13.37
CA MET A 646 18.33 -2.17 14.64
C MET A 646 18.39 -3.68 14.93
N THR A 647 19.58 -4.19 15.23
CA THR A 647 19.81 -5.59 15.61
C THR A 647 20.41 -5.65 17.00
N VAL A 648 19.75 -6.34 17.92
CA VAL A 648 20.22 -6.58 19.29
C VAL A 648 20.54 -8.06 19.43
N ASP A 649 21.75 -8.37 19.87
CA ASP A 649 22.27 -9.73 20.00
C ASP A 649 22.84 -9.95 21.40
N THR A 650 22.20 -10.84 22.16
CA THR A 650 22.59 -11.24 23.52
C THR A 650 23.35 -12.55 23.55
N ASN A 651 23.72 -13.12 22.38
CA ASN A 651 24.67 -14.24 22.34
C ASN A 651 26.13 -13.77 22.56
N ASN A 652 26.37 -12.47 22.37
CA ASN A 652 27.67 -11.85 22.65
C ASN A 652 27.76 -11.52 24.13
N ASP A 653 28.98 -11.57 24.68
CA ASP A 653 29.31 -11.12 26.02
C ASP A 653 30.45 -10.09 25.92
N PRO A 654 30.19 -8.77 26.08
CA PRO A 654 28.89 -8.16 26.39
C PRO A 654 27.88 -8.21 25.22
N ALA A 655 26.59 -8.07 25.52
CA ALA A 655 25.53 -7.97 24.51
C ALA A 655 25.75 -6.76 23.58
N THR A 656 25.23 -6.83 22.36
CA THR A 656 25.50 -5.80 21.33
C THR A 656 24.24 -5.29 20.65
N LEU A 657 24.22 -3.99 20.32
CA LEU A 657 23.24 -3.32 19.47
C LEU A 657 23.95 -2.76 18.23
N SER A 658 23.57 -3.22 17.03
CA SER A 658 23.96 -2.63 15.74
C SER A 658 22.78 -1.87 15.15
N ALA A 659 23.05 -0.69 14.60
CA ALA A 659 22.10 0.17 13.92
C ALA A 659 22.58 0.40 12.48
N LYS A 660 21.89 -0.20 11.51
CA LYS A 660 22.16 -0.05 10.07
C LYS A 660 21.09 0.79 9.41
N PHE A 661 21.49 1.82 8.68
CA PHE A 661 20.58 2.63 7.87
C PHE A 661 20.62 2.15 6.43
N LEU A 662 19.47 1.78 5.88
CA LEU A 662 19.32 1.23 4.53
C LEU A 662 18.42 2.11 3.69
N ASN A 663 18.68 2.18 2.38
CA ASN A 663 17.83 2.87 1.42
C ASN A 663 16.86 1.90 0.70
N LYS A 664 16.04 2.45 -0.21
CA LYS A 664 15.06 1.70 -1.02
C LYS A 664 15.62 0.59 -1.91
N ASP A 665 16.94 0.59 -2.14
CA ASP A 665 17.63 -0.43 -2.94
C ASP A 665 18.25 -1.52 -2.04
N GLY A 666 18.05 -1.42 -0.72
CA GLY A 666 18.56 -2.36 0.28
C GLY A 666 20.04 -2.15 0.61
N ARG A 667 20.62 -1.03 0.15
CA ARG A 667 22.03 -0.72 0.39
C ARG A 667 22.19 -0.06 1.75
N PRO A 668 23.06 -0.60 2.64
CA PRO A 668 23.45 0.11 3.84
C PRO A 668 24.34 1.29 3.46
N PHE A 669 24.03 2.49 3.97
CA PHE A 669 24.86 3.69 3.75
C PHE A 669 25.54 4.19 5.03
N PHE A 670 25.08 3.76 6.20
CA PHE A 670 25.75 3.99 7.48
C PHE A 670 25.44 2.86 8.47
N GLU A 671 26.41 2.54 9.33
CA GLU A 671 26.24 1.60 10.44
C GLU A 671 26.99 2.10 11.67
N THR A 672 26.39 1.91 12.85
CA THR A 672 27.06 2.07 14.14
C THR A 672 26.74 0.89 15.05
N LYS A 673 27.62 0.60 16.01
CA LYS A 673 27.47 -0.50 16.96
C LYS A 673 27.81 -0.03 18.38
N PHE A 674 27.08 -0.56 19.36
CA PHE A 674 27.28 -0.35 20.79
C PHE A 674 27.28 -1.70 21.51
N THR A 675 28.14 -1.85 22.49
CA THR A 675 28.10 -2.92 23.49
C THR A 675 27.33 -2.45 24.72
N GLU A 676 26.90 -3.39 25.57
CA GLU A 676 26.32 -3.05 26.87
C GLU A 676 27.28 -2.20 27.73
N GLN A 677 28.58 -2.49 27.67
CA GLN A 677 29.64 -1.77 28.37
C GLN A 677 29.84 -0.33 27.85
N ASP A 678 29.56 -0.06 26.57
CA ASP A 678 29.63 1.30 26.03
C ASP A 678 28.54 2.22 26.61
N LEU A 679 27.49 1.64 27.21
CA LEU A 679 26.28 2.31 27.68
C LEU A 679 26.01 2.01 29.17
N GLU A 680 27.06 1.86 29.97
CA GLU A 680 26.97 1.53 31.41
C GLU A 680 27.47 2.66 32.33
#